data_AF-A0AAE5C694-F1
#
_entry.id   AF-A0AAE5C694-F1
#
_cell.length_a   1.000
_cell.length_b   1.000
_cell.length_c   1.000
_cell.angle_alpha   90.00
_cell.angle_beta   90.00
_cell.angle_gamma   90.00
#
_symmetry.space_group_name_H-M   'P 1'
#
loop_
_entity.id
_entity.type
_entity.pdbx_description
1 polymer ?
#
loop_
_entity_poly.entity_id
_entity_poly.type
_entity_poly.pdbx_seq_one_letter_code
_entity_poly.pdbx_strand_id
1 'polypeptide(L)'
;MKISRQSLLSLDFDLASNEHTVRIHPDILHSFDSWSSHTRVSPIWLYGDKTKSAPAGLEPSDVGLAFIANTNPASFVAHFGRDFLDGPEIGNVWVSLGSFNLIVVLKEENGAALIEEFCRSVSSTYELWTFKPADYDITNRSHTVGLMDFYPATVQSSTSSVEPIAKEIDQTEPHFQSILVELTALLSMAIKRSANQLPNLTKDFEVLAEAAFNFLIERPALRKKSGFGEPEKTRVLSGLQNINAGLSRLTSQALSGASPIAKTECHFWPHSLLGIGIANTGLRNIVAYISDIFEEFSFSDRTSLLLSTASQSEKATNDVPFAELAGFFPLDQIKPDARQRTMIPITYFSGRDGFKNSTFTTSAPLMSIQAGNAYEYSLVTITHEISHRIVAATIAKMLKPYDGNTPSYDKIISEISTPNRAHGALFFQNYILALVNIALENHAVDPDWQSNVDFLDTIILDFGEEFEEHLVHVFDFWYFFDRNYSRYITAIWCSWAVIPNIAARIEEYVVRTLIALSSNNVTKTDWVGESVAEMLTVFEELKARDALHLADEVIDLLTDKERLDEIVQRVHARQNVIRVFHSIFKSEILAGKLAEEPLPGKRPAKRSRDLKKGEQKYNFREREFSVSKFGNAIKFLKQYAADDKAQPNKSAWVLLMLAFNMYRSREHG
;
A
#
# COMPACT_ATOMS: atom_id res chain seq x y z
N MET A 1 27.64 -0.86 -7.26
CA MET A 1 27.25 0.03 -8.37
C MET A 1 26.05 0.83 -7.94
N LYS A 2 25.96 2.10 -8.35
CA LYS A 2 24.85 2.99 -8.00
C LYS A 2 23.99 3.26 -9.22
N ILE A 3 22.72 3.61 -8.98
CA ILE A 3 21.91 4.19 -10.04
C ILE A 3 22.11 5.71 -10.15
N SER A 4 22.12 6.19 -11.39
CA SER A 4 22.38 7.59 -11.74
C SER A 4 21.21 8.53 -11.43
N ARG A 5 21.28 9.77 -11.95
CA ARG A 5 20.10 10.61 -12.14
C ARG A 5 19.18 9.97 -13.18
N GLN A 6 17.89 10.32 -13.11
CA GLN A 6 16.88 9.85 -14.04
C GLN A 6 17.18 10.34 -15.45
N SER A 7 17.04 9.44 -16.43
CA SER A 7 17.02 9.70 -17.87
C SER A 7 15.73 9.13 -18.45
N LEU A 8 15.48 9.34 -19.74
CA LEU A 8 14.25 8.90 -20.38
C LEU A 8 14.54 8.08 -21.65
N LEU A 9 14.04 6.85 -21.70
CA LEU A 9 13.98 6.07 -22.93
C LEU A 9 12.74 6.49 -23.72
N SER A 10 12.88 6.81 -25.01
CA SER A 10 11.74 7.01 -25.91
C SER A 10 11.75 6.00 -27.06
N LEU A 11 10.55 5.58 -27.45
CA LEU A 11 10.26 4.84 -28.66
C LEU A 11 9.26 5.65 -29.47
N ASP A 12 9.66 6.05 -30.66
CA ASP A 12 8.87 6.82 -31.60
C ASP A 12 8.49 5.94 -32.78
N PHE A 13 7.25 5.99 -33.24
CA PHE A 13 6.82 5.30 -34.47
C PHE A 13 6.55 6.33 -35.57
N ASP A 14 7.29 6.22 -36.67
CA ASP A 14 7.08 7.04 -37.85
C ASP A 14 6.13 6.35 -38.83
N LEU A 15 4.98 6.98 -39.05
CA LEU A 15 3.95 6.50 -39.96
C LEU A 15 4.40 6.50 -41.43
N ALA A 16 5.30 7.40 -41.82
CA ALA A 16 5.71 7.53 -43.21
C ALA A 16 6.66 6.41 -43.63
N SER A 17 7.64 6.10 -42.79
CA SER A 17 8.59 5.00 -42.99
C SER A 17 8.07 3.65 -42.50
N ASN A 18 7.04 3.64 -41.63
CA ASN A 18 6.56 2.46 -40.91
C ASN A 18 7.68 1.83 -40.05
N GLU A 19 8.43 2.69 -39.36
CA GLU A 19 9.61 2.32 -38.58
C GLU A 19 9.55 2.83 -37.15
N HIS A 20 10.24 2.13 -36.26
CA HIS A 20 10.42 2.54 -34.87
C HIS A 20 11.81 3.15 -34.68
N THR A 21 11.88 4.29 -34.01
CA THR A 21 13.12 4.96 -33.60
C THR A 21 13.24 4.94 -32.09
N VAL A 22 14.41 4.59 -31.55
CA VAL A 22 14.70 4.60 -30.11
C VAL A 22 15.70 5.70 -29.73
N ARG A 23 15.47 6.37 -28.60
CA ARG A 23 16.33 7.45 -28.08
C ARG A 23 16.50 7.39 -26.56
N ILE A 24 17.62 7.93 -26.08
CA ILE A 24 17.88 8.15 -24.65
C ILE A 24 18.05 9.66 -24.43
N HIS A 25 17.08 10.25 -23.74
CA HIS A 25 17.10 11.67 -23.37
C HIS A 25 17.68 11.86 -21.98
N PRO A 26 18.40 12.97 -21.72
CA PRO A 26 18.99 13.23 -20.42
C PRO A 26 17.96 13.44 -19.31
N ASP A 27 16.81 14.01 -19.64
CA ASP A 27 15.67 14.19 -18.75
C ASP A 27 14.37 14.31 -19.58
N ILE A 28 13.24 14.54 -18.89
CA ILE A 28 11.93 14.66 -19.53
C ILE A 28 11.78 15.95 -20.37
N LEU A 29 12.44 17.05 -20.00
CA LEU A 29 12.30 18.32 -20.71
C LEU A 29 12.86 18.21 -22.12
N HIS A 30 13.99 17.51 -22.27
CA HIS A 30 14.64 17.29 -23.57
C HIS A 30 13.83 16.36 -24.49
N SER A 31 12.86 15.61 -23.96
CA SER A 31 12.01 14.73 -24.78
C SER A 31 10.83 15.44 -25.43
N PHE A 32 10.40 16.60 -24.90
CA PHE A 32 9.16 17.26 -25.30
C PHE A 32 9.15 17.68 -26.77
N ASP A 33 10.28 18.13 -27.31
CA ASP A 33 10.37 18.56 -28.72
C ASP A 33 10.09 17.42 -29.71
N SER A 34 10.36 16.18 -29.29
CA SER A 34 10.12 14.96 -30.08
C SER A 34 8.80 14.26 -29.77
N TRP A 35 8.04 14.74 -28.77
CA TRP A 35 6.89 14.02 -28.24
C TRP A 35 5.66 14.20 -29.14
N SER A 36 5.23 13.10 -29.76
CA SER A 36 4.03 12.99 -30.60
C SER A 36 3.01 11.98 -30.05
N SER A 37 1.87 11.81 -30.71
CA SER A 37 0.88 10.75 -30.39
C SER A 37 1.45 9.33 -30.52
N HIS A 38 2.57 9.18 -31.24
CA HIS A 38 3.26 7.90 -31.47
C HIS A 38 4.48 7.71 -30.57
N THR A 39 4.82 8.71 -29.75
CA THR A 39 5.93 8.64 -28.82
C THR A 39 5.49 7.91 -27.55
N ARG A 40 6.30 6.97 -27.12
CA ARG A 40 6.18 6.25 -25.85
C ARG A 40 7.46 6.42 -25.07
N VAL A 41 7.35 6.68 -23.78
CA VAL A 41 8.53 7.01 -22.95
C VAL A 41 8.58 6.22 -21.65
N SER A 42 9.76 6.04 -21.08
CA SER A 42 9.90 5.49 -19.72
C SER A 42 11.13 6.01 -19.01
N PRO A 43 11.04 6.31 -17.70
CA PRO A 43 12.19 6.72 -16.92
C PRO A 43 13.12 5.54 -16.72
N ILE A 44 14.41 5.81 -16.87
CA ILE A 44 15.48 4.85 -16.74
C ILE A 44 16.61 5.45 -15.91
N TRP A 45 17.35 4.60 -15.21
CA TRP A 45 18.50 5.03 -14.42
C TRP A 45 19.70 4.15 -14.78
N LEU A 46 20.81 4.78 -15.19
CA LEU A 46 22.03 4.08 -15.53
C LEU A 46 22.56 3.38 -14.28
N TYR A 47 22.84 2.09 -14.40
CA TYR A 47 23.34 1.25 -13.34
C TYR A 47 24.84 0.98 -13.57
N GLY A 48 25.70 1.63 -12.79
CA GLY A 48 27.14 1.59 -13.02
C GLY A 48 27.96 2.29 -11.95
N ASP A 49 29.23 2.55 -12.23
CA ASP A 49 30.12 3.28 -11.32
C ASP A 49 30.11 4.80 -11.55
N LYS A 50 30.35 5.56 -10.47
CA LYS A 50 29.99 6.98 -10.28
C LYS A 50 30.64 8.00 -11.24
N THR A 51 31.58 7.60 -12.08
CA THR A 51 32.41 8.52 -12.87
C THR A 51 31.77 8.98 -14.17
N LYS A 52 30.71 8.31 -14.65
CA LYS A 52 29.94 8.74 -15.83
C LYS A 52 28.84 9.73 -15.38
N SER A 53 29.14 11.02 -15.40
CA SER A 53 28.25 12.11 -14.93
C SER A 53 27.17 12.53 -15.94
N ALA A 54 27.07 11.86 -17.08
CA ALA A 54 26.07 12.09 -18.12
C ALA A 54 25.27 10.81 -18.37
N PRO A 55 24.04 10.88 -18.92
CA PRO A 55 23.43 9.71 -19.50
C PRO A 55 24.35 9.25 -20.62
N ALA A 56 25.00 8.11 -20.45
CA ALA A 56 25.61 7.46 -21.58
C ALA A 56 24.46 7.16 -22.55
N GLY A 57 24.54 7.66 -23.78
CA GLY A 57 23.49 7.49 -24.79
C GLY A 57 23.64 6.16 -25.52
N LEU A 58 22.92 6.04 -26.63
CA LEU A 58 23.21 5.03 -27.65
C LEU A 58 24.31 5.56 -28.57
N GLU A 59 25.23 4.69 -28.97
CA GLU A 59 26.36 4.99 -29.84
C GLU A 59 26.14 4.41 -31.26
N PRO A 60 26.80 4.94 -32.30
CA PRO A 60 26.66 4.44 -33.67
C PRO A 60 27.05 2.96 -33.84
N SER A 61 27.93 2.45 -32.98
CA SER A 61 28.42 1.07 -33.02
C SER A 61 27.52 0.07 -32.31
N ASP A 62 26.50 0.53 -31.58
CA ASP A 62 25.60 -0.37 -30.87
C ASP A 62 24.78 -1.19 -31.89
N VAL A 63 24.51 -2.45 -31.57
CA VAL A 63 23.78 -3.39 -32.46
C VAL A 63 22.35 -3.64 -32.01
N GLY A 64 21.99 -3.28 -30.77
CA GLY A 64 20.63 -3.46 -30.29
C GLY A 64 20.43 -3.20 -28.79
N LEU A 65 19.21 -3.51 -28.32
CA LEU A 65 18.80 -3.48 -26.92
C LEU A 65 18.21 -4.83 -26.51
N ALA A 66 18.55 -5.27 -25.31
CA ALA A 66 17.86 -6.36 -24.63
C ALA A 66 17.04 -5.83 -23.45
N PHE A 67 15.76 -6.18 -23.42
CA PHE A 67 14.84 -5.90 -22.33
C PHE A 67 14.64 -7.17 -21.52
N ILE A 68 14.97 -7.13 -20.23
CA ILE A 68 14.88 -8.31 -19.34
C ILE A 68 13.84 -8.04 -18.25
N ALA A 69 12.90 -8.97 -18.10
CA ALA A 69 11.79 -8.85 -17.18
C ALA A 69 12.14 -9.27 -15.74
N ASN A 70 11.50 -8.64 -14.76
CA ASN A 70 11.42 -9.08 -13.36
C ASN A 70 12.74 -9.65 -12.77
N THR A 71 13.83 -8.93 -12.97
CA THR A 71 15.18 -9.35 -12.60
C THR A 71 15.78 -8.41 -11.58
N ASN A 72 16.29 -8.95 -10.47
CA ASN A 72 17.05 -8.16 -9.51
C ASN A 72 18.34 -7.64 -10.17
N PRO A 73 18.56 -6.32 -10.26
CA PRO A 73 19.77 -5.76 -10.87
C PRO A 73 21.08 -6.25 -10.24
N ALA A 74 21.08 -6.55 -8.94
CA ALA A 74 22.25 -7.10 -8.26
C ALA A 74 22.58 -8.53 -8.71
N SER A 75 21.57 -9.34 -9.03
CA SER A 75 21.76 -10.70 -9.52
C SER A 75 22.37 -10.72 -10.93
N PHE A 76 22.00 -9.75 -11.78
CA PHE A 76 22.62 -9.57 -13.10
C PHE A 76 24.13 -9.33 -12.98
N VAL A 77 24.53 -8.39 -12.12
CA VAL A 77 25.96 -8.09 -11.88
C VAL A 77 26.68 -9.24 -11.18
N ALA A 78 26.00 -9.98 -10.31
CA ALA A 78 26.59 -11.15 -9.66
C ALA A 78 26.88 -12.29 -10.66
N HIS A 79 26.06 -12.45 -11.70
CA HIS A 79 26.25 -13.46 -12.74
C HIS A 79 27.41 -13.10 -13.66
N PHE A 80 27.41 -11.89 -14.22
CA PHE A 80 28.38 -11.46 -15.21
C PHE A 80 29.69 -10.90 -14.64
N GLY A 81 29.68 -10.47 -13.38
CA GLY A 81 30.79 -9.71 -12.79
C GLY A 81 30.76 -8.23 -13.18
N ARG A 82 31.57 -7.42 -12.49
CA ARG A 82 31.61 -5.97 -12.73
C ARG A 82 32.33 -5.62 -14.03
N ASP A 83 33.42 -6.31 -14.31
CA ASP A 83 34.28 -6.04 -15.47
C ASP A 83 33.54 -6.31 -16.79
N PHE A 84 32.56 -7.22 -16.77
CA PHE A 84 31.72 -7.52 -17.93
C PHE A 84 30.83 -6.34 -18.35
N LEU A 85 30.42 -5.46 -17.42
CA LEU A 85 29.61 -4.28 -17.78
C LEU A 85 30.39 -3.25 -18.61
N ASP A 86 31.72 -3.34 -18.61
CA ASP A 86 32.61 -2.52 -19.44
C ASP A 86 33.23 -3.35 -20.58
N GLY A 87 32.74 -4.58 -20.81
CA GLY A 87 33.21 -5.49 -21.85
C GLY A 87 32.87 -5.05 -23.28
N PRO A 88 33.44 -5.72 -24.30
CA PRO A 88 33.16 -5.45 -25.70
C PRO A 88 31.76 -5.91 -26.12
N GLU A 89 31.17 -6.93 -25.47
CA GLU A 89 29.91 -7.55 -25.91
C GLU A 89 28.66 -6.75 -25.50
N ILE A 90 28.71 -6.13 -24.31
CA ILE A 90 27.60 -5.33 -23.78
C ILE A 90 28.03 -3.89 -23.44
N GLY A 91 27.09 -2.97 -23.51
CA GLY A 91 27.28 -1.57 -23.18
C GLY A 91 26.60 -1.18 -21.88
N ASN A 92 25.93 -0.03 -21.92
CA ASN A 92 25.24 0.50 -20.76
C ASN A 92 24.12 -0.43 -20.29
N VAL A 93 23.95 -0.48 -18.96
CA VAL A 93 22.82 -1.16 -18.33
C VAL A 93 21.99 -0.11 -17.61
N TRP A 94 20.70 -0.05 -17.90
CA TRP A 94 19.74 0.77 -17.17
C TRP A 94 18.75 -0.08 -16.41
N VAL A 95 18.28 0.48 -15.30
CA VAL A 95 17.10 -0.02 -14.59
C VAL A 95 15.88 0.81 -14.93
N SER A 96 14.70 0.19 -14.93
CA SER A 96 13.40 0.85 -15.05
C SER A 96 12.45 0.35 -13.94
N LEU A 97 11.26 0.95 -13.83
CA LEU A 97 10.20 0.47 -12.94
C LEU A 97 9.17 -0.43 -13.67
N GLY A 98 9.32 -0.62 -14.98
CA GLY A 98 8.46 -1.45 -15.80
C GLY A 98 8.62 -2.95 -15.54
N SER A 99 7.75 -3.79 -16.10
CA SER A 99 7.91 -5.26 -15.97
C SER A 99 9.23 -5.73 -16.57
N PHE A 100 9.65 -5.10 -17.67
CA PHE A 100 11.02 -5.12 -18.21
C PHE A 100 11.88 -4.06 -17.51
N ASN A 101 12.44 -4.46 -16.38
CA ASN A 101 13.11 -3.56 -15.45
C ASN A 101 14.62 -3.45 -15.67
N LEU A 102 15.20 -4.26 -16.55
CA LEU A 102 16.59 -4.14 -16.99
C LEU A 102 16.64 -3.93 -18.50
N ILE A 103 17.45 -2.97 -18.91
CA ILE A 103 17.68 -2.62 -20.32
C ILE A 103 19.19 -2.66 -20.55
N VAL A 104 19.64 -3.47 -21.49
CA VAL A 104 21.07 -3.70 -21.76
C VAL A 104 21.36 -3.33 -23.21
N VAL A 105 22.37 -2.48 -23.42
CA VAL A 105 22.91 -2.22 -24.77
C VAL A 105 23.70 -3.42 -25.24
N LEU A 106 23.42 -3.87 -26.45
CA LEU A 106 24.21 -4.89 -27.14
C LEU A 106 25.20 -4.18 -28.07
N LYS A 107 26.49 -4.50 -27.94
CA LYS A 107 27.56 -3.95 -28.79
C LYS A 107 28.03 -4.92 -29.87
N GLU A 108 27.92 -6.21 -29.61
CA GLU A 108 28.26 -7.28 -30.55
C GLU A 108 27.12 -8.30 -30.63
N GLU A 109 27.04 -9.05 -31.75
CA GLU A 109 26.02 -10.10 -31.94
C GLU A 109 26.08 -11.18 -30.84
N ASN A 110 27.27 -11.47 -30.32
CA ASN A 110 27.45 -12.43 -29.23
C ASN A 110 26.80 -11.97 -27.91
N GLY A 111 26.58 -10.66 -27.73
CA GLY A 111 25.90 -10.12 -26.55
C GLY A 111 24.48 -10.69 -26.39
N ALA A 112 23.75 -10.88 -27.48
CA ALA A 112 22.40 -11.46 -27.43
C ALA A 112 22.39 -12.89 -26.87
N ALA A 113 23.34 -13.73 -27.29
CA ALA A 113 23.47 -15.11 -26.82
C ALA A 113 23.78 -15.17 -25.31
N LEU A 114 24.63 -14.27 -24.82
CA LEU A 114 24.96 -14.17 -23.40
C LEU A 114 23.75 -13.75 -22.55
N ILE A 115 22.95 -12.78 -23.04
CA ILE A 115 21.71 -12.40 -22.37
C ILE A 115 20.70 -13.55 -22.36
N GLU A 116 20.58 -14.29 -23.47
CA GLU A 116 19.71 -15.46 -23.53
C GLU A 116 20.12 -16.54 -22.53
N GLU A 117 21.42 -16.85 -22.43
CA GLU A 117 21.94 -17.81 -21.46
C GLU A 117 21.63 -17.38 -20.02
N PHE A 118 21.86 -16.11 -19.70
CA PHE A 118 21.52 -15.56 -18.40
C PHE A 118 20.02 -15.69 -18.11
N CYS A 119 19.16 -15.25 -19.02
CA CYS A 119 17.71 -15.29 -18.85
C CYS A 119 17.20 -16.72 -18.65
N ARG A 120 17.75 -17.71 -19.37
CA ARG A 120 17.46 -19.14 -19.16
C ARG A 120 17.90 -19.60 -17.76
N SER A 121 19.06 -19.15 -17.28
CA SER A 121 19.57 -19.53 -15.96
C SER A 121 18.73 -19.02 -14.79
N VAL A 122 18.06 -17.88 -14.96
CA VAL A 122 17.20 -17.27 -13.92
C VAL A 122 15.70 -17.38 -14.23
N SER A 123 15.33 -18.13 -15.27
CA SER A 123 13.94 -18.28 -15.75
C SER A 123 13.25 -16.93 -16.01
N SER A 124 13.97 -15.97 -16.57
CA SER A 124 13.45 -14.65 -16.91
C SER A 124 13.04 -14.56 -18.39
N THR A 125 12.00 -13.78 -18.63
CA THR A 125 11.52 -13.43 -19.97
C THR A 125 12.32 -12.25 -20.51
N TYR A 126 12.63 -12.25 -21.80
CA TYR A 126 13.34 -11.15 -22.45
C TYR A 126 12.79 -10.85 -23.86
N GLU A 127 13.03 -9.63 -24.32
CA GLU A 127 12.74 -9.15 -25.67
C GLU A 127 14.00 -8.49 -26.26
N LEU A 128 14.33 -8.83 -27.51
CA LEU A 128 15.49 -8.29 -28.21
C LEU A 128 15.05 -7.34 -29.32
N TRP A 129 15.69 -6.18 -29.35
CA TRP A 129 15.54 -5.16 -30.39
C TRP A 129 16.86 -5.02 -31.11
N THR A 130 16.87 -5.22 -32.43
CA THR A 130 18.06 -5.08 -33.27
C THR A 130 18.04 -3.73 -33.99
N PHE A 131 19.20 -3.07 -34.07
CA PHE A 131 19.33 -1.82 -34.82
C PHE A 131 19.61 -2.11 -36.29
N LYS A 132 19.02 -1.32 -37.18
CA LYS A 132 19.26 -1.46 -38.62
C LYS A 132 20.68 -0.98 -38.97
N PRO A 133 21.49 -1.77 -39.70
CA PRO A 133 22.85 -1.38 -40.05
C PRO A 133 22.83 -0.14 -40.95
N ALA A 134 23.31 1.00 -40.41
CA ALA A 134 23.39 2.34 -41.02
C ALA A 134 22.29 3.38 -40.67
N ASP A 135 21.32 3.06 -39.80
CA ASP A 135 20.24 3.99 -39.44
C ASP A 135 20.47 4.71 -38.08
N TYR A 136 21.72 5.08 -37.79
CA TYR A 136 22.03 5.92 -36.63
C TYR A 136 22.01 7.40 -37.01
N ASP A 137 21.06 8.14 -36.44
CA ASP A 137 21.03 9.59 -36.53
C ASP A 137 21.89 10.19 -35.40
N ILE A 138 23.08 10.68 -35.76
CA ILE A 138 24.02 11.32 -34.84
C ILE A 138 23.45 12.60 -34.22
N THR A 139 22.60 13.33 -34.96
CA THR A 139 22.06 14.61 -34.50
C THR A 139 21.05 14.41 -33.37
N ASN A 140 20.23 13.37 -33.46
CA ASN A 140 19.24 13.00 -32.45
C ASN A 140 19.66 11.83 -31.56
N ARG A 141 20.88 11.31 -31.76
CA ARG A 141 21.44 10.11 -31.10
C ARG A 141 20.45 8.95 -31.07
N SER A 142 19.91 8.58 -32.23
CA SER A 142 18.79 7.64 -32.35
C SER A 142 19.04 6.51 -33.34
N HIS A 143 18.48 5.33 -33.08
CA HIS A 143 18.55 4.16 -33.97
C HIS A 143 17.17 3.74 -34.46
N THR A 144 17.07 3.31 -35.72
CA THR A 144 15.91 2.58 -36.24
C THR A 144 15.96 1.10 -35.83
N VAL A 145 14.83 0.53 -35.41
CA VAL A 145 14.74 -0.83 -34.82
C VAL A 145 14.03 -1.83 -35.76
N GLY A 146 14.61 -3.02 -35.93
CA GLY A 146 14.07 -4.19 -36.64
C GLY A 146 13.22 -5.12 -35.76
N LEU A 147 12.45 -6.03 -36.39
CA LEU A 147 11.39 -6.87 -35.79
C LEU A 147 11.76 -7.51 -34.43
N MET A 148 10.80 -7.47 -33.50
CA MET A 148 10.90 -7.88 -32.10
C MET A 148 10.81 -9.40 -31.94
N ASP A 149 11.89 -10.01 -31.48
CA ASP A 149 11.88 -11.42 -31.07
C ASP A 149 11.57 -11.52 -29.58
N PHE A 150 10.52 -12.29 -29.27
CA PHE A 150 10.04 -12.54 -27.91
C PHE A 150 10.26 -13.99 -27.50
N TYR A 151 10.85 -14.17 -26.32
CA TYR A 151 11.13 -15.49 -25.77
C TYR A 151 10.45 -15.63 -24.40
N PRO A 152 9.28 -16.28 -24.32
CA PRO A 152 8.60 -16.48 -23.05
C PRO A 152 9.38 -17.43 -22.15
N ALA A 153 9.40 -17.16 -20.84
CA ALA A 153 9.65 -18.21 -19.87
C ALA A 153 8.59 -19.31 -20.02
N THR A 154 8.96 -20.59 -19.90
CA THR A 154 8.01 -21.72 -19.95
C THR A 154 7.06 -21.67 -18.75
N VAL A 155 5.97 -20.91 -18.84
CA VAL A 155 4.90 -20.86 -17.86
C VAL A 155 3.57 -21.12 -18.56
N GLN A 156 2.97 -22.29 -18.28
CA GLN A 156 1.58 -22.54 -18.64
C GLN A 156 0.69 -21.95 -17.54
N SER A 157 -0.02 -20.85 -17.82
CA SER A 157 -1.09 -20.34 -16.97
C SER A 157 -2.45 -20.81 -17.51
N SER A 158 -3.28 -21.48 -16.70
CA SER A 158 -4.64 -21.83 -17.08
C SER A 158 -5.61 -20.71 -16.75
N THR A 159 -6.55 -20.40 -17.64
CA THR A 159 -7.67 -19.48 -17.35
C THR A 159 -8.81 -20.16 -16.58
N SER A 160 -8.58 -21.36 -16.06
CA SER A 160 -9.60 -22.16 -15.36
C SER A 160 -10.20 -21.44 -14.16
N SER A 161 -9.45 -20.56 -13.51
CA SER A 161 -9.90 -19.81 -12.33
C SER A 161 -11.00 -18.78 -12.64
N VAL A 162 -11.17 -18.37 -13.91
CA VAL A 162 -12.17 -17.38 -14.32
C VAL A 162 -13.45 -18.03 -14.87
N GLU A 163 -13.37 -19.30 -15.29
CA GLU A 163 -14.52 -20.04 -15.83
C GLU A 163 -15.76 -20.05 -14.90
N PRO A 164 -15.63 -20.16 -13.57
CA PRO A 164 -16.79 -20.12 -12.69
C PRO A 164 -17.56 -18.79 -12.79
N ILE A 165 -16.86 -17.65 -12.84
CA ILE A 165 -17.49 -16.32 -13.00
C ILE A 165 -18.20 -16.23 -14.36
N ALA A 166 -17.56 -16.71 -15.42
CA ALA A 166 -18.12 -16.67 -16.77
C ALA A 166 -19.45 -17.45 -16.85
N LYS A 167 -19.56 -18.59 -16.16
CA LYS A 167 -20.79 -19.42 -16.11
C LYS A 167 -21.95 -18.75 -15.35
N GLU A 168 -21.66 -17.81 -14.45
CA GLU A 168 -22.69 -17.08 -13.69
C GLU A 168 -23.30 -15.91 -14.45
N ILE A 169 -22.64 -15.39 -15.52
CA ILE A 169 -23.12 -14.24 -16.29
C ILE A 169 -24.57 -14.44 -16.78
N ASP A 170 -24.86 -15.60 -17.37
CA ASP A 170 -26.19 -15.92 -17.91
C ASP A 170 -27.26 -16.10 -16.82
N GLN A 171 -26.84 -16.35 -15.58
CA GLN A 171 -27.74 -16.59 -14.43
C GLN A 171 -28.03 -15.31 -13.64
N THR A 172 -27.30 -14.24 -13.92
CA THR A 172 -27.35 -12.95 -13.19
C THR A 172 -28.36 -11.99 -13.83
N GLU A 173 -28.91 -11.05 -13.06
CA GLU A 173 -29.76 -9.96 -13.57
C GLU A 173 -29.01 -9.08 -14.62
N PRO A 174 -29.70 -8.56 -15.67
CA PRO A 174 -29.06 -7.87 -16.79
C PRO A 174 -28.11 -6.72 -16.42
N HIS A 175 -28.42 -5.97 -15.37
CA HIS A 175 -27.62 -4.82 -14.96
C HIS A 175 -26.25 -5.19 -14.38
N PHE A 176 -26.08 -6.41 -13.87
CA PHE A 176 -24.78 -6.92 -13.42
C PHE A 176 -24.01 -7.64 -14.53
N GLN A 177 -24.68 -8.11 -15.58
CA GLN A 177 -24.05 -8.89 -16.65
C GLN A 177 -22.89 -8.14 -17.32
N SER A 178 -23.07 -6.86 -17.64
CA SER A 178 -22.02 -6.04 -18.27
C SER A 178 -20.77 -5.93 -17.40
N ILE A 179 -20.95 -5.73 -16.09
CA ILE A 179 -19.86 -5.63 -15.11
C ILE A 179 -19.14 -6.97 -14.96
N LEU A 180 -19.87 -8.08 -14.96
CA LEU A 180 -19.28 -9.43 -14.91
C LEU A 180 -18.52 -9.79 -16.19
N VAL A 181 -19.01 -9.36 -17.35
CA VAL A 181 -18.29 -9.51 -18.63
C VAL A 181 -16.97 -8.76 -18.58
N GLU A 182 -16.99 -7.50 -18.12
CA GLU A 182 -15.77 -6.71 -17.95
C GLU A 182 -14.81 -7.34 -16.94
N LEU A 183 -15.31 -7.77 -15.77
CA LEU A 183 -14.50 -8.44 -14.74
C LEU A 183 -13.81 -9.70 -15.30
N THR A 184 -14.57 -10.54 -15.99
CA THR A 184 -14.10 -11.78 -16.62
C THR A 184 -13.01 -11.49 -17.66
N ALA A 185 -13.22 -10.48 -18.51
CA ALA A 185 -12.27 -10.07 -19.54
C ALA A 185 -10.98 -9.51 -18.92
N LEU A 186 -11.09 -8.63 -17.92
CA LEU A 186 -9.96 -8.03 -17.22
C LEU A 186 -9.13 -9.09 -16.50
N LEU A 187 -9.75 -9.99 -15.72
CA LEU A 187 -9.05 -11.08 -15.04
C LEU A 187 -8.35 -12.02 -16.02
N SER A 188 -9.03 -12.41 -17.09
CA SER A 188 -8.45 -13.30 -18.12
C SER A 188 -7.22 -12.66 -18.78
N MET A 189 -7.30 -11.36 -19.10
CA MET A 189 -6.19 -10.61 -19.68
C MET A 189 -5.04 -10.45 -18.68
N ALA A 190 -5.36 -10.10 -17.43
CA ALA A 190 -4.39 -9.89 -16.36
C ALA A 190 -3.58 -11.16 -16.08
N ILE A 191 -4.25 -12.32 -15.94
CA ILE A 191 -3.61 -13.63 -15.72
C ILE A 191 -2.67 -13.96 -16.89
N LYS A 192 -3.17 -13.90 -18.13
CA LYS A 192 -2.37 -14.27 -19.30
C LYS A 192 -1.15 -13.36 -19.52
N ARG A 193 -1.32 -12.04 -19.38
CA ARG A 193 -0.22 -11.08 -19.61
C ARG A 193 0.80 -11.09 -18.49
N SER A 194 0.38 -11.33 -17.25
CA SER A 194 1.30 -11.38 -16.11
C SER A 194 2.08 -12.69 -16.00
N ALA A 195 1.58 -13.81 -16.53
CA ALA A 195 2.15 -15.15 -16.34
C ALA A 195 3.67 -15.24 -16.58
N ASN A 196 4.16 -14.59 -17.63
CA ASN A 196 5.57 -14.67 -18.04
C ASN A 196 6.47 -13.59 -17.41
N GLN A 197 5.88 -12.51 -16.89
CA GLN A 197 6.62 -11.31 -16.48
C GLN A 197 6.48 -11.02 -14.99
N LEU A 198 5.31 -11.25 -14.40
CA LEU A 198 4.98 -10.92 -13.02
C LEU A 198 4.19 -12.08 -12.37
N PRO A 199 4.81 -13.25 -12.18
CA PRO A 199 4.12 -14.48 -11.75
C PRO A 199 3.43 -14.38 -10.39
N ASN A 200 3.89 -13.48 -9.51
CA ASN A 200 3.21 -13.23 -8.24
C ASN A 200 1.86 -12.55 -8.42
N LEU A 201 1.78 -11.57 -9.33
CA LEU A 201 0.52 -10.92 -9.65
C LEU A 201 -0.44 -11.90 -10.31
N THR A 202 0.07 -12.82 -11.15
CA THR A 202 -0.75 -13.91 -11.72
C THR A 202 -1.46 -14.71 -10.63
N LYS A 203 -0.72 -15.15 -9.60
CA LYS A 203 -1.30 -15.86 -8.45
C LYS A 203 -2.31 -15.02 -7.68
N ASP A 204 -2.04 -13.73 -7.50
CA ASP A 204 -2.97 -12.82 -6.84
C ASP A 204 -4.27 -12.64 -7.66
N PHE A 205 -4.19 -12.58 -8.99
CA PHE A 205 -5.36 -12.52 -9.87
C PHE A 205 -6.18 -13.80 -9.84
N GLU A 206 -5.54 -14.97 -9.74
CA GLU A 206 -6.23 -16.25 -9.58
C GLU A 206 -7.00 -16.32 -8.24
N VAL A 207 -6.36 -15.91 -7.13
CA VAL A 207 -7.01 -15.84 -5.82
C VAL A 207 -8.13 -14.80 -5.81
N LEU A 208 -7.94 -13.66 -6.47
CA LEU A 208 -8.97 -12.64 -6.63
C LEU A 208 -10.16 -13.18 -7.44
N ALA A 209 -9.93 -13.97 -8.50
CA ALA A 209 -11.02 -14.58 -9.27
C ALA A 209 -11.87 -15.50 -8.38
N GLU A 210 -11.24 -16.33 -7.55
CA GLU A 210 -11.93 -17.17 -6.57
C GLU A 210 -12.69 -16.33 -5.53
N ALA A 211 -12.06 -15.30 -4.97
CA ALA A 211 -12.69 -14.42 -3.97
C ALA A 211 -13.86 -13.63 -4.56
N ALA A 212 -13.74 -13.14 -5.79
CA ALA A 212 -14.81 -12.46 -6.51
C ALA A 212 -15.96 -13.42 -6.79
N PHE A 213 -15.66 -14.67 -7.20
CA PHE A 213 -16.68 -15.69 -7.39
C PHE A 213 -17.44 -16.02 -6.10
N ASN A 214 -16.74 -16.20 -4.99
CA ASN A 214 -17.38 -16.42 -3.68
C ASN A 214 -18.24 -15.21 -3.27
N PHE A 215 -17.74 -13.98 -3.50
CA PHE A 215 -18.49 -12.75 -3.28
C PHE A 215 -19.79 -12.68 -4.11
N LEU A 216 -19.82 -13.30 -5.29
CA LEU A 216 -21.00 -13.41 -6.14
C LEU A 216 -21.96 -14.51 -5.63
N ILE A 217 -21.48 -15.70 -5.31
CA ILE A 217 -22.34 -16.82 -4.88
C ILE A 217 -23.01 -16.54 -3.53
N GLU A 218 -22.30 -15.90 -2.60
CA GLU A 218 -22.82 -15.63 -1.25
C GLU A 218 -23.97 -14.60 -1.24
N ARG A 219 -24.26 -13.94 -2.37
CA ARG A 219 -25.33 -12.93 -2.46
C ARG A 219 -26.43 -13.32 -3.42
N PRO A 220 -27.58 -13.79 -2.89
CA PRO A 220 -28.70 -14.16 -3.73
C PRO A 220 -29.27 -12.98 -4.53
N ALA A 221 -29.02 -11.73 -4.09
CA ALA A 221 -29.41 -10.46 -4.76
C ALA A 221 -28.96 -10.34 -6.23
N LEU A 222 -27.99 -11.15 -6.65
CA LEU A 222 -27.48 -11.19 -8.02
C LEU A 222 -28.34 -12.04 -8.97
N ARG A 223 -29.15 -12.96 -8.43
CA ARG A 223 -29.89 -13.95 -9.22
C ARG A 223 -31.20 -13.36 -9.75
N LYS A 224 -31.59 -13.75 -10.97
CA LYS A 224 -32.84 -13.35 -11.67
C LYS A 224 -34.16 -13.51 -10.89
N LYS A 225 -34.16 -14.23 -9.76
CA LYS A 225 -35.33 -14.49 -8.91
C LYS A 225 -35.21 -13.84 -7.51
N SER A 226 -34.27 -12.93 -7.32
CA SER A 226 -34.00 -12.35 -6.00
C SER A 226 -35.02 -11.28 -5.63
N GLY A 227 -35.61 -11.37 -4.44
CA GLY A 227 -36.56 -10.40 -3.89
C GLY A 227 -35.93 -9.33 -2.99
N PHE A 228 -34.64 -9.05 -3.17
CA PHE A 228 -33.89 -8.12 -2.32
C PHE A 228 -34.17 -6.65 -2.64
N GLY A 229 -33.97 -5.78 -1.63
CA GLY A 229 -34.11 -4.33 -1.77
C GLY A 229 -32.96 -3.65 -2.52
N GLU A 230 -33.23 -2.49 -3.11
CA GLU A 230 -32.28 -1.66 -3.87
C GLU A 230 -30.94 -1.33 -3.16
N PRO A 231 -30.88 -1.13 -1.82
CA PRO A 231 -29.62 -0.82 -1.13
C PRO A 231 -28.56 -1.92 -1.25
N GLU A 232 -28.97 -3.19 -1.15
CA GLU A 232 -28.02 -4.31 -1.26
C GLU A 232 -27.50 -4.47 -2.69
N LYS A 233 -28.39 -4.32 -3.69
CA LYS A 233 -27.99 -4.32 -5.11
C LYS A 233 -26.96 -3.24 -5.39
N THR A 234 -27.19 -2.02 -4.89
CA THR A 234 -26.28 -0.88 -5.03
C THR A 234 -24.92 -1.17 -4.40
N ARG A 235 -24.88 -1.75 -3.20
CA ARG A 235 -23.64 -2.12 -2.51
C ARG A 235 -22.83 -3.16 -3.31
N VAL A 236 -23.49 -4.19 -3.85
CA VAL A 236 -22.83 -5.22 -4.67
C VAL A 236 -22.29 -4.61 -5.96
N LEU A 237 -23.09 -3.77 -6.62
CA LEU A 237 -22.71 -3.07 -7.83
C LEU A 237 -21.45 -2.22 -7.62
N SER A 238 -21.43 -1.40 -6.56
CA SER A 238 -20.29 -0.57 -6.19
C SER A 238 -19.04 -1.41 -5.90
N GLY A 239 -19.20 -2.54 -5.21
CA GLY A 239 -18.11 -3.49 -4.95
C GLY A 239 -17.48 -4.02 -6.24
N LEU A 240 -18.29 -4.49 -7.19
CA LEU A 240 -17.81 -5.01 -8.47
C LEU A 240 -17.19 -3.92 -9.35
N GLN A 241 -17.77 -2.73 -9.38
CA GLN A 241 -17.22 -1.57 -10.09
C GLN A 241 -15.84 -1.18 -9.53
N ASN A 242 -15.65 -1.23 -8.22
CA ASN A 242 -14.37 -0.96 -7.58
C ASN A 242 -13.31 -2.02 -7.96
N ILE A 243 -13.69 -3.29 -8.09
CA ILE A 243 -12.79 -4.35 -8.58
C ILE A 243 -12.38 -4.06 -10.02
N ASN A 244 -13.33 -3.80 -10.93
CA ASN A 244 -13.03 -3.50 -12.34
C ASN A 244 -12.15 -2.26 -12.48
N ALA A 245 -12.45 -1.19 -11.75
CA ALA A 245 -11.64 0.03 -11.76
C ALA A 245 -10.21 -0.23 -11.26
N GLY A 246 -10.05 -1.00 -10.18
CA GLY A 246 -8.74 -1.38 -9.65
C GLY A 246 -7.95 -2.26 -10.61
N LEU A 247 -8.58 -3.30 -11.20
CA LEU A 247 -7.96 -4.19 -12.18
C LEU A 247 -7.56 -3.44 -13.45
N SER A 248 -8.43 -2.60 -13.98
CA SER A 248 -8.15 -1.79 -15.17
C SER A 248 -6.94 -0.87 -14.96
N ARG A 249 -6.84 -0.23 -13.79
CA ARG A 249 -5.68 0.60 -13.41
C ARG A 249 -4.42 -0.23 -13.22
N LEU A 250 -4.46 -1.31 -12.43
CA LEU A 250 -3.28 -2.14 -12.21
C LEU A 250 -2.78 -2.74 -13.53
N THR A 251 -3.66 -3.28 -14.37
CA THR A 251 -3.25 -3.91 -15.63
C THR A 251 -2.67 -2.89 -16.62
N SER A 252 -3.28 -1.71 -16.76
CA SER A 252 -2.74 -0.63 -17.60
C SER A 252 -1.46 0.01 -17.07
N GLN A 253 -1.11 -0.22 -15.81
CA GLN A 253 0.12 0.30 -15.21
C GLN A 253 1.23 -0.75 -15.18
N ALA A 254 0.90 -1.96 -14.70
CA ALA A 254 1.86 -3.03 -14.48
C ALA A 254 2.17 -3.84 -15.73
N LEU A 255 1.20 -3.96 -16.65
CA LEU A 255 1.28 -4.82 -17.83
C LEU A 255 1.32 -4.02 -19.14
N SER A 256 1.35 -2.69 -19.05
CA SER A 256 1.84 -1.86 -20.14
C SER A 256 3.34 -2.02 -20.28
N GLY A 257 3.83 -2.07 -21.52
CA GLY A 257 5.19 -2.51 -21.81
C GLY A 257 5.37 -4.03 -21.71
N ALA A 258 4.29 -4.81 -21.63
CA ALA A 258 4.39 -6.26 -21.80
C ALA A 258 4.80 -6.59 -23.24
N SER A 259 5.51 -7.70 -23.44
CA SER A 259 5.92 -8.10 -24.79
C SER A 259 4.73 -8.44 -25.71
N PRO A 260 4.76 -8.06 -27.01
CA PRO A 260 5.78 -7.21 -27.65
C PRO A 260 5.68 -5.75 -27.17
N ILE A 261 6.78 -5.20 -26.64
CA ILE A 261 6.78 -3.91 -25.92
C ILE A 261 6.18 -2.80 -26.79
N ALA A 262 6.63 -2.68 -28.04
CA ALA A 262 6.18 -1.61 -28.94
C ALA A 262 4.71 -1.68 -29.36
N LYS A 263 4.03 -2.81 -29.12
CA LYS A 263 2.62 -3.01 -29.47
C LYS A 263 1.69 -2.76 -28.29
N THR A 264 2.24 -2.47 -27.12
CA THR A 264 1.42 -2.20 -25.93
C THR A 264 1.22 -0.72 -25.73
N GLU A 265 -0.03 -0.35 -25.46
CA GLU A 265 -0.40 1.00 -25.10
C GLU A 265 -0.43 1.16 -23.58
N CYS A 266 -0.15 2.37 -23.12
CA CYS A 266 -0.23 2.77 -21.73
C CYS A 266 -0.71 4.22 -21.65
N HIS A 267 -1.75 4.45 -20.85
CA HIS A 267 -2.27 5.80 -20.63
C HIS A 267 -1.57 6.52 -19.47
N PHE A 268 -0.50 5.93 -18.91
CA PHE A 268 0.37 6.62 -17.96
C PHE A 268 1.57 7.23 -18.69
N TRP A 269 1.35 8.44 -19.23
CA TRP A 269 2.25 9.08 -20.20
C TRP A 269 3.74 9.07 -19.85
N PRO A 270 4.18 9.44 -18.62
CA PRO A 270 5.61 9.48 -18.29
C PRO A 270 6.26 8.08 -18.23
N HIS A 271 5.45 7.01 -18.18
CA HIS A 271 5.88 5.61 -18.17
C HIS A 271 5.20 4.81 -19.29
N SER A 272 4.84 5.48 -20.39
CA SER A 272 3.99 4.89 -21.42
C SER A 272 4.61 3.74 -22.22
N LEU A 273 5.94 3.59 -22.19
CA LEU A 273 6.66 2.54 -22.90
C LEU A 273 6.77 1.23 -22.12
N LEU A 274 7.24 1.27 -20.87
CA LEU A 274 7.56 0.09 -20.04
C LEU A 274 6.61 -0.09 -18.86
N GLY A 275 5.72 0.88 -18.59
CA GLY A 275 4.84 0.87 -17.43
C GLY A 275 5.60 0.96 -16.10
N ILE A 276 4.96 0.44 -15.05
CA ILE A 276 5.42 0.48 -13.65
C ILE A 276 5.19 -0.86 -12.93
N GLY A 277 5.33 -1.99 -13.64
CA GLY A 277 5.10 -3.34 -13.10
C GLY A 277 5.88 -3.68 -11.83
N ILE A 278 7.14 -3.25 -11.74
CA ILE A 278 7.97 -3.50 -10.56
C ILE A 278 7.63 -2.56 -9.41
N ALA A 279 7.25 -1.31 -9.68
CA ALA A 279 6.71 -0.44 -8.63
C ALA A 279 5.43 -1.03 -8.01
N ASN A 280 4.51 -1.53 -8.85
CA ASN A 280 3.30 -2.22 -8.38
C ASN A 280 3.63 -3.48 -7.56
N THR A 281 4.66 -4.23 -7.97
CA THR A 281 5.14 -5.38 -7.20
C THR A 281 5.69 -4.97 -5.83
N GLY A 282 6.43 -3.86 -5.75
CA GLY A 282 6.91 -3.29 -4.49
C GLY A 282 5.77 -2.89 -3.56
N LEU A 283 4.76 -2.19 -4.09
CA LEU A 283 3.56 -1.83 -3.33
C LEU A 283 2.80 -3.06 -2.82
N ARG A 284 2.54 -4.01 -3.73
CA ARG A 284 1.92 -5.31 -3.41
C ARG A 284 2.66 -6.03 -2.28
N ASN A 285 4.00 -6.03 -2.31
CA ASN A 285 4.79 -6.74 -1.29
C ASN A 285 4.66 -6.11 0.10
N ILE A 286 4.50 -4.79 0.21
CA ILE A 286 4.23 -4.13 1.50
C ILE A 286 2.87 -4.59 2.04
N VAL A 287 1.83 -4.54 1.20
CA VAL A 287 0.48 -4.94 1.61
C VAL A 287 0.41 -6.41 1.97
N ALA A 288 1.07 -7.27 1.18
CA ALA A 288 1.17 -8.69 1.46
C ALA A 288 1.90 -8.97 2.78
N TYR A 289 3.00 -8.27 3.06
CA TYR A 289 3.74 -8.38 4.32
C TYR A 289 2.85 -8.07 5.53
N ILE A 290 2.12 -6.96 5.49
CA ILE A 290 1.20 -6.59 6.59
C ILE A 290 0.08 -7.64 6.70
N SER A 291 -0.55 -8.00 5.57
CA SER A 291 -1.64 -8.98 5.55
C SER A 291 -1.22 -10.32 6.15
N ASP A 292 -0.02 -10.80 5.81
CA ASP A 292 0.53 -12.06 6.33
C ASP A 292 0.72 -12.03 7.85
N ILE A 293 1.20 -10.92 8.42
CA ILE A 293 1.37 -10.80 9.88
C ILE A 293 0.02 -10.84 10.59
N PHE A 294 -0.98 -10.13 10.06
CA PHE A 294 -2.33 -10.10 10.62
C PHE A 294 -3.04 -11.45 10.49
N GLU A 295 -2.83 -12.16 9.38
CA GLU A 295 -3.30 -13.52 9.15
C GLU A 295 -2.64 -14.53 10.10
N GLU A 296 -1.31 -14.46 10.25
CA GLU A 296 -0.56 -15.35 11.15
C GLU A 296 -0.94 -15.13 12.62
N PHE A 297 -1.18 -13.88 13.00
CA PHE A 297 -1.74 -13.53 14.31
C PHE A 297 -3.22 -13.91 14.43
N SER A 298 -3.92 -14.05 13.30
CA SER A 298 -5.37 -14.33 13.23
C SER A 298 -6.18 -13.27 13.97
N PHE A 299 -5.83 -11.99 13.73
CA PHE A 299 -6.41 -10.84 14.43
C PHE A 299 -7.95 -10.87 14.40
N SER A 300 -8.49 -11.08 13.20
CA SER A 300 -9.93 -11.14 12.91
C SER A 300 -10.67 -12.21 13.75
N ASP A 301 -10.07 -13.39 13.92
CA ASP A 301 -10.69 -14.49 14.67
C ASP A 301 -10.56 -14.26 16.18
N ARG A 302 -9.41 -13.74 16.62
CA ARG A 302 -9.20 -13.36 18.02
C ARG A 302 -10.17 -12.28 18.48
N THR A 303 -10.39 -11.24 17.66
CA THR A 303 -11.36 -10.19 18.00
C THR A 303 -12.78 -10.75 18.03
N SER A 304 -13.16 -11.59 17.06
CA SER A 304 -14.47 -12.26 17.08
C SER A 304 -14.70 -13.13 18.32
N LEU A 305 -13.71 -13.91 18.74
CA LEU A 305 -13.78 -14.74 19.95
C LEU A 305 -13.79 -13.90 21.22
N LEU A 306 -13.01 -12.81 21.27
CA LEU A 306 -13.02 -11.88 22.40
C LEU A 306 -14.42 -11.29 22.58
N LEU A 307 -15.01 -10.77 21.49
CA LEU A 307 -16.35 -10.16 21.51
C LEU A 307 -17.45 -11.11 22.01
N SER A 308 -17.32 -12.42 21.75
CA SER A 308 -18.29 -13.44 22.19
C SER A 308 -18.02 -14.02 23.59
N THR A 309 -16.85 -13.75 24.18
CA THR A 309 -16.50 -14.25 25.51
C THR A 309 -17.17 -13.42 26.61
N ALA A 310 -17.66 -14.04 27.68
CA ALA A 310 -18.17 -13.33 28.84
C ALA A 310 -17.03 -12.59 29.58
N SER A 311 -17.24 -11.31 29.92
CA SER A 311 -16.33 -10.58 30.79
C SER A 311 -16.41 -11.14 32.22
N GLN A 312 -15.25 -11.31 32.87
CA GLN A 312 -15.19 -11.67 34.29
C GLN A 312 -15.30 -10.43 35.21
N SER A 313 -15.42 -9.22 34.64
CA SER A 313 -15.50 -7.98 35.40
C SER A 313 -16.95 -7.58 35.67
N GLU A 314 -17.28 -7.43 36.95
CA GLU A 314 -18.51 -6.81 37.43
C GLU A 314 -18.53 -5.28 37.27
N LYS A 315 -17.37 -4.65 37.02
CA LYS A 315 -17.25 -3.19 36.83
C LYS A 315 -17.45 -2.79 35.37
N ALA A 316 -18.19 -1.70 35.13
CA ALA A 316 -18.25 -1.07 33.82
C ALA A 316 -16.86 -0.52 33.45
N THR A 317 -16.47 -0.61 32.17
CA THR A 317 -15.16 -0.15 31.68
C THR A 317 -14.90 1.34 31.90
N ASN A 318 -15.94 2.15 32.08
CA ASN A 318 -15.81 3.57 32.39
C ASN A 318 -15.35 3.83 33.82
N ASP A 319 -15.70 2.92 34.75
CA ASP A 319 -15.34 2.99 36.17
C ASP A 319 -13.92 2.45 36.41
N VAL A 320 -13.33 1.81 35.40
CA VAL A 320 -11.96 1.32 35.42
C VAL A 320 -11.03 2.48 35.05
N PRO A 321 -10.07 2.85 35.92
CA PRO A 321 -9.04 3.82 35.58
C PRO A 321 -8.27 3.40 34.31
N PHE A 322 -7.87 4.37 33.48
CA PHE A 322 -7.11 4.11 32.26
C PHE A 322 -5.87 3.21 32.48
N ALA A 323 -5.18 3.40 33.61
CA ALA A 323 -4.03 2.60 34.00
C ALA A 323 -4.35 1.11 34.19
N GLU A 324 -5.59 0.77 34.52
CA GLU A 324 -6.05 -0.61 34.75
C GLU A 324 -6.61 -1.29 33.49
N LEU A 325 -6.96 -0.50 32.45
CA LEU A 325 -7.49 -1.04 31.18
C LEU A 325 -6.48 -1.93 30.44
N ALA A 326 -5.17 -1.69 30.62
CA ALA A 326 -4.12 -2.45 29.95
C ALA A 326 -4.06 -3.94 30.34
N GLY A 327 -4.65 -4.33 31.47
CA GLY A 327 -4.72 -5.72 31.93
C GLY A 327 -6.07 -6.39 31.72
N PHE A 328 -7.07 -5.65 31.25
CA PHE A 328 -8.46 -6.09 31.32
C PHE A 328 -8.77 -7.15 30.25
N PHE A 329 -8.29 -6.98 29.01
CA PHE A 329 -8.75 -7.80 27.86
C PHE A 329 -7.64 -8.08 26.83
N PRO A 330 -6.65 -8.93 27.16
CA PRO A 330 -5.55 -9.15 26.25
C PRO A 330 -5.97 -10.07 25.10
N LEU A 331 -6.19 -9.48 23.92
CA LEU A 331 -6.31 -10.18 22.63
C LEU A 331 -5.22 -11.25 22.43
N ASP A 332 -4.07 -11.04 23.07
CA ASP A 332 -2.92 -11.96 23.16
C ASP A 332 -3.25 -13.34 23.76
N GLN A 333 -4.23 -13.43 24.67
CA GLN A 333 -4.60 -14.67 25.36
C GLN A 333 -5.58 -15.54 24.57
N ILE A 334 -6.29 -14.97 23.60
CA ILE A 334 -7.26 -15.68 22.77
C ILE A 334 -6.54 -16.64 21.82
N LYS A 335 -7.02 -17.87 21.69
CA LYS A 335 -6.45 -18.86 20.76
C LYS A 335 -7.49 -19.24 19.72
N PRO A 336 -7.34 -18.81 18.46
CA PRO A 336 -8.26 -19.20 17.40
C PRO A 336 -7.97 -20.62 16.91
N ASP A 337 -9.03 -21.35 16.55
CA ASP A 337 -8.97 -22.76 16.12
C ASP A 337 -8.49 -22.95 14.68
N ALA A 338 -8.72 -21.96 13.81
CA ALA A 338 -8.35 -22.01 12.40
C ALA A 338 -7.79 -20.67 11.92
N ARG A 339 -6.94 -20.72 10.90
CA ARG A 339 -6.45 -19.53 10.20
C ARG A 339 -7.28 -19.32 8.95
N GLN A 340 -7.93 -18.16 8.84
CA GLN A 340 -8.54 -17.75 7.57
C GLN A 340 -7.52 -17.04 6.68
N ARG A 341 -7.38 -17.55 5.45
CA ARG A 341 -6.49 -16.94 4.47
C ARG A 341 -7.04 -15.59 4.03
N THR A 342 -6.22 -14.55 4.12
CA THR A 342 -6.64 -13.21 3.72
C THR A 342 -6.23 -12.95 2.27
N MET A 343 -7.20 -12.51 1.46
CA MET A 343 -6.93 -12.05 0.10
C MET A 343 -6.11 -10.74 0.15
N ILE A 344 -5.04 -10.71 -0.64
CA ILE A 344 -4.25 -9.50 -0.88
C ILE A 344 -5.05 -8.61 -1.83
N PRO A 345 -5.35 -7.36 -1.46
CA PRO A 345 -6.13 -6.47 -2.31
C PRO A 345 -5.31 -6.07 -3.54
N ILE A 346 -6.00 -5.69 -4.62
CA ILE A 346 -5.38 -5.14 -5.83
C ILE A 346 -4.70 -3.82 -5.47
N THR A 347 -3.38 -3.79 -5.56
CA THR A 347 -2.59 -2.59 -5.32
C THR A 347 -2.30 -1.84 -6.61
N TYR A 348 -2.53 -0.53 -6.66
CA TYR A 348 -2.18 0.29 -7.83
C TYR A 348 -1.81 1.73 -7.43
N PHE A 349 -1.25 2.49 -8.35
CA PHE A 349 -0.99 3.92 -8.14
C PHE A 349 -2.10 4.77 -8.78
N SER A 350 -2.60 5.80 -8.12
CA SER A 350 -3.73 6.60 -8.60
C SER A 350 -3.36 8.08 -8.71
N GLY A 351 -3.76 8.70 -9.83
CA GLY A 351 -3.64 10.15 -10.02
C GLY A 351 -4.84 10.92 -9.49
N ARG A 352 -5.96 10.22 -9.28
CA ARG A 352 -7.21 10.80 -8.76
C ARG A 352 -7.36 10.53 -7.27
N ASP A 353 -7.11 9.30 -6.89
CA ASP A 353 -7.24 8.84 -5.51
C ASP A 353 -5.85 8.94 -4.86
N GLY A 354 -5.77 9.37 -3.59
CA GLY A 354 -4.51 9.37 -2.85
C GLY A 354 -4.18 7.97 -2.32
N PHE A 355 -3.67 7.94 -1.09
CA PHE A 355 -3.77 6.75 -0.28
C PHE A 355 -5.26 6.46 -0.04
N LYS A 356 -5.71 5.26 -0.40
CA LYS A 356 -7.10 4.83 -0.22
C LYS A 356 -7.18 3.32 -0.13
N ASN A 357 -7.96 2.80 0.80
CA ASN A 357 -8.29 1.38 0.85
C ASN A 357 -9.79 1.11 0.59
N SER A 358 -10.07 -0.04 -0.01
CA SER A 358 -11.39 -0.65 -0.10
C SER A 358 -11.31 -2.16 0.18
N THR A 359 -12.43 -2.88 0.10
CA THR A 359 -12.46 -4.35 0.31
C THR A 359 -11.51 -5.11 -0.61
N PHE A 360 -11.40 -4.67 -1.87
CA PHE A 360 -10.67 -5.39 -2.92
C PHE A 360 -9.46 -4.62 -3.45
N THR A 361 -9.31 -3.36 -3.09
CA THR A 361 -8.28 -2.50 -3.68
C THR A 361 -7.57 -1.64 -2.64
N THR A 362 -6.31 -1.34 -2.89
CA THR A 362 -5.52 -0.38 -2.12
C THR A 362 -4.76 0.50 -3.11
N SER A 363 -4.88 1.81 -3.02
CA SER A 363 -4.15 2.74 -3.87
C SER A 363 -3.11 3.54 -3.09
N ALA A 364 -2.05 3.92 -3.79
CA ALA A 364 -1.10 4.96 -3.38
C ALA A 364 -1.11 6.09 -4.43
N PRO A 365 -0.76 7.34 -4.09
CA PRO A 365 -0.71 8.41 -5.08
C PRO A 365 0.38 8.15 -6.12
N LEU A 366 0.15 8.53 -7.38
CA LEU A 366 1.16 8.41 -8.46
C LEU A 366 2.48 9.10 -8.10
N MET A 367 2.44 10.16 -7.29
CA MET A 367 3.63 10.88 -6.83
C MET A 367 4.58 10.01 -6.00
N SER A 368 4.09 8.95 -5.32
CA SER A 368 4.93 7.98 -4.62
C SER A 368 5.90 7.23 -5.53
N ILE A 369 5.69 7.24 -6.85
CA ILE A 369 6.64 6.65 -7.81
C ILE A 369 7.93 7.49 -7.86
N GLN A 370 7.80 8.82 -7.89
CA GLN A 370 8.92 9.75 -8.02
C GLN A 370 9.42 10.29 -6.67
N ALA A 371 8.57 10.29 -5.65
CA ALA A 371 8.81 10.92 -4.36
C ALA A 371 8.58 9.96 -3.18
N GLY A 372 8.46 8.65 -3.40
CA GLY A 372 8.22 7.66 -2.35
C GLY A 372 9.37 7.49 -1.35
N ASN A 373 10.50 8.18 -1.56
CA ASN A 373 11.58 8.28 -0.57
C ASN A 373 11.36 9.40 0.46
N ALA A 374 10.48 10.35 0.17
CA ALA A 374 10.25 11.53 1.00
C ALA A 374 8.99 11.37 1.86
N TYR A 375 8.91 12.07 2.98
CA TYR A 375 7.81 11.91 3.93
C TYR A 375 6.43 12.18 3.30
N GLU A 376 6.32 13.15 2.40
CA GLU A 376 5.04 13.59 1.82
C GLU A 376 4.34 12.51 0.99
N TYR A 377 5.12 11.64 0.34
CA TYR A 377 4.60 10.59 -0.54
C TYR A 377 5.13 9.20 -0.15
N SER A 378 5.64 9.06 1.07
CA SER A 378 6.22 7.81 1.57
C SER A 378 5.18 6.70 1.55
N LEU A 379 5.61 5.51 1.10
CA LEU A 379 4.74 4.33 1.15
C LEU A 379 4.46 3.85 2.58
N VAL A 380 5.10 4.43 3.62
CA VAL A 380 4.72 4.17 5.01
C VAL A 380 3.25 4.53 5.25
N THR A 381 2.73 5.60 4.63
CA THR A 381 1.34 6.06 4.82
C THR A 381 0.29 5.00 4.46
N ILE A 382 0.64 3.98 3.66
CA ILE A 382 -0.28 2.87 3.38
C ILE A 382 -0.68 2.09 4.64
N THR A 383 0.10 2.19 5.73
CA THR A 383 -0.25 1.55 7.00
C THR A 383 -1.51 2.13 7.61
N HIS A 384 -1.75 3.43 7.45
CA HIS A 384 -2.99 4.10 7.85
C HIS A 384 -4.20 3.54 7.07
N GLU A 385 -4.07 3.42 5.75
CA GLU A 385 -5.12 2.85 4.89
C GLU A 385 -5.44 1.39 5.19
N ILE A 386 -4.42 0.58 5.51
CA ILE A 386 -4.63 -0.80 5.91
C ILE A 386 -5.24 -0.89 7.31
N SER A 387 -4.94 0.08 8.18
CA SER A 387 -5.56 0.20 9.50
C SER A 387 -7.07 0.39 9.39
N HIS A 388 -7.57 1.21 8.45
CA HIS A 388 -9.01 1.30 8.15
C HIS A 388 -9.62 -0.08 7.87
N ARG A 389 -8.97 -0.90 7.02
CA ARG A 389 -9.48 -2.25 6.70
C ARG A 389 -9.66 -3.12 7.95
N ILE A 390 -8.68 -3.07 8.86
CA ILE A 390 -8.67 -3.89 10.08
C ILE A 390 -9.69 -3.37 11.09
N VAL A 391 -9.73 -2.05 11.29
CA VAL A 391 -10.61 -1.38 12.23
C VAL A 391 -12.07 -1.49 11.77
N ALA A 392 -12.39 -1.11 10.54
CA ALA A 392 -13.73 -1.18 9.97
C ALA A 392 -14.29 -2.62 9.98
N ALA A 393 -13.46 -3.62 9.64
CA ALA A 393 -13.89 -5.02 9.72
C ALA A 393 -14.22 -5.47 11.15
N THR A 394 -13.49 -4.96 12.14
CA THR A 394 -13.72 -5.26 13.57
C THR A 394 -14.97 -4.55 14.08
N ILE A 395 -15.17 -3.29 13.72
CA ILE A 395 -16.40 -2.52 14.02
C ILE A 395 -17.61 -3.20 13.37
N ALA A 396 -17.54 -3.56 12.09
CA ALA A 396 -18.63 -4.23 11.39
C ALA A 396 -18.99 -5.59 12.02
N LYS A 397 -18.00 -6.37 12.50
CA LYS A 397 -18.25 -7.62 13.23
C LYS A 397 -18.94 -7.39 14.56
N MET A 398 -18.58 -6.32 15.28
CA MET A 398 -19.32 -5.90 16.47
C MET A 398 -20.74 -5.52 16.09
N LEU A 399 -20.94 -4.84 14.97
CA LEU A 399 -22.25 -4.38 14.55
C LEU A 399 -23.13 -5.47 13.91
N LYS A 400 -22.55 -6.60 13.49
CA LYS A 400 -23.24 -7.69 12.79
C LYS A 400 -24.36 -8.38 13.58
N PRO A 401 -24.26 -8.62 14.90
CA PRO A 401 -25.43 -9.01 15.70
C PRO A 401 -26.56 -8.00 15.66
N TYR A 402 -26.39 -6.85 14.97
CA TYR A 402 -27.32 -5.74 14.82
C TYR A 402 -27.74 -5.47 13.37
N ASP A 403 -27.25 -6.24 12.37
CA ASP A 403 -27.70 -6.17 10.97
C ASP A 403 -28.92 -7.07 10.68
N GLY A 404 -30.11 -6.46 10.52
CA GLY A 404 -31.32 -7.12 10.01
C GLY A 404 -32.37 -7.56 11.04
N ASN A 405 -33.60 -7.08 10.83
CA ASN A 405 -34.87 -7.43 11.50
C ASN A 405 -34.77 -7.83 12.99
N THR A 406 -34.43 -6.84 13.83
CA THR A 406 -34.56 -6.86 15.30
C THR A 406 -33.73 -7.91 16.06
N PRO A 407 -32.49 -7.57 16.36
CA PRO A 407 -31.98 -7.54 17.72
C PRO A 407 -32.34 -6.15 18.28
N SER A 408 -33.45 -6.05 19.03
CA SER A 408 -33.83 -4.74 19.60
C SER A 408 -32.63 -4.16 20.35
N TYR A 409 -32.33 -2.87 20.18
CA TYR A 409 -31.40 -2.14 21.03
C TYR A 409 -31.68 -2.40 22.53
N ASP A 410 -32.91 -2.77 22.89
CA ASP A 410 -33.31 -3.28 24.20
C ASP A 410 -32.47 -4.48 24.68
N LYS A 411 -32.06 -5.38 23.77
CA LYS A 411 -31.17 -6.51 24.08
C LYS A 411 -29.78 -6.03 24.48
N ILE A 412 -29.25 -5.00 23.80
CA ILE A 412 -27.95 -4.42 24.14
C ILE A 412 -28.05 -3.60 25.42
N ILE A 413 -29.09 -2.78 25.57
CA ILE A 413 -29.35 -2.01 26.78
C ILE A 413 -29.52 -2.96 27.97
N SER A 414 -30.22 -4.09 27.80
CA SER A 414 -30.35 -5.11 28.84
C SER A 414 -29.05 -5.86 29.11
N GLU A 415 -28.26 -6.22 28.09
CA GLU A 415 -26.92 -6.83 28.26
C GLU A 415 -25.94 -5.87 28.95
N ILE A 416 -25.93 -4.59 28.58
CA ILE A 416 -25.20 -3.51 29.27
C ILE A 416 -25.74 -3.34 30.69
N SER A 417 -27.01 -3.62 30.95
CA SER A 417 -27.56 -3.52 32.31
C SER A 417 -27.26 -4.76 33.17
N THR A 418 -26.69 -5.84 32.61
CA THR A 418 -26.35 -7.05 33.39
C THR A 418 -24.98 -6.97 34.10
N PRO A 419 -24.80 -7.64 35.26
CA PRO A 419 -23.51 -7.71 35.97
C PRO A 419 -22.42 -8.54 35.28
N ASN A 420 -22.79 -9.52 34.43
CA ASN A 420 -21.85 -10.40 33.69
C ASN A 420 -21.92 -10.11 32.18
N ARG A 421 -21.38 -8.97 31.76
CA ARG A 421 -21.48 -8.49 30.37
C ARG A 421 -20.55 -9.26 29.45
N ALA A 422 -20.94 -9.52 28.21
CA ALA A 422 -19.96 -9.93 27.19
C ALA A 422 -18.97 -8.78 26.92
N HIS A 423 -17.74 -9.10 26.51
CA HIS A 423 -16.77 -8.08 26.10
C HIS A 423 -17.30 -7.20 24.97
N GLY A 424 -18.07 -7.79 24.05
CA GLY A 424 -18.75 -7.04 22.99
C GLY A 424 -19.71 -5.97 23.51
N ALA A 425 -20.45 -6.24 24.59
CA ALA A 425 -21.38 -5.27 25.18
C ALA A 425 -20.62 -4.09 25.84
N LEU A 426 -19.49 -4.34 26.50
CA LEU A 426 -18.64 -3.29 27.06
C LEU A 426 -18.02 -2.42 25.97
N PHE A 427 -17.54 -3.03 24.91
CA PHE A 427 -16.99 -2.30 23.78
C PHE A 427 -18.06 -1.47 23.05
N PHE A 428 -19.24 -2.04 22.79
CA PHE A 428 -20.37 -1.31 22.22
C PHE A 428 -20.78 -0.13 23.11
N GLN A 429 -20.79 -0.28 24.44
CA GLN A 429 -21.03 0.83 25.36
C GLN A 429 -20.02 1.97 25.18
N ASN A 430 -18.72 1.67 25.12
CA ASN A 430 -17.70 2.71 24.91
C ASN A 430 -17.80 3.33 23.51
N TYR A 431 -18.14 2.54 22.49
CA TYR A 431 -18.39 3.02 21.13
C TYR A 431 -19.53 4.05 21.11
N ILE A 432 -20.71 3.69 21.64
CA ILE A 432 -21.85 4.61 21.71
C ILE A 432 -21.52 5.86 22.52
N LEU A 433 -20.85 5.73 23.67
CA LEU A 433 -20.44 6.90 24.46
C LEU A 433 -19.44 7.80 23.73
N ALA A 434 -18.55 7.22 22.92
CA ALA A 434 -17.67 8.02 22.08
C ALA A 434 -18.49 8.82 21.04
N LEU A 435 -19.42 8.16 20.35
CA LEU A 435 -20.29 8.81 19.36
C LEU A 435 -21.14 9.93 19.98
N VAL A 436 -21.77 9.67 21.13
CA VAL A 436 -22.57 10.67 21.85
C VAL A 436 -21.72 11.87 22.25
N ASN A 437 -20.52 11.66 22.79
CA ASN A 437 -19.66 12.77 23.18
C ASN A 437 -19.20 13.60 21.98
N ILE A 438 -18.89 12.96 20.85
CA ILE A 438 -18.59 13.66 19.59
C ILE A 438 -19.81 14.45 19.12
N ALA A 439 -21.01 13.88 19.20
CA ALA A 439 -22.23 14.51 18.76
C ALA A 439 -22.64 15.71 19.62
N LEU A 440 -22.44 15.62 20.95
CA LEU A 440 -22.69 16.71 21.90
C LEU A 440 -21.75 17.90 21.68
N GLU A 441 -20.47 17.64 21.41
CA GLU A 441 -19.50 18.68 21.05
C GLU A 441 -19.89 19.39 19.75
N ASN A 442 -20.33 18.65 18.73
CA ASN A 442 -20.80 19.21 17.47
C ASN A 442 -22.19 19.89 17.58
N HIS A 443 -22.75 20.03 18.79
CA HIS A 443 -24.09 20.57 19.05
C HIS A 443 -25.20 19.90 18.22
N ALA A 444 -25.01 18.63 17.85
CA ALA A 444 -25.89 17.91 16.94
C ALA A 444 -27.02 17.15 17.66
N VAL A 445 -27.04 17.16 18.99
CA VAL A 445 -27.89 16.28 19.82
C VAL A 445 -28.47 17.00 21.03
N ASP A 446 -29.74 16.73 21.32
CA ASP A 446 -30.43 17.10 22.56
C ASP A 446 -29.91 16.25 23.76
N PRO A 447 -29.53 16.85 24.89
CA PRO A 447 -29.10 16.13 26.10
C PRO A 447 -30.01 14.98 26.57
N ASP A 448 -31.30 14.96 26.22
CA ASP A 448 -32.29 13.96 26.68
C ASP A 448 -32.42 12.72 25.76
N TRP A 449 -31.37 12.40 25.00
CA TRP A 449 -31.34 11.36 23.94
C TRP A 449 -31.57 9.91 24.40
N GLN A 450 -31.53 9.62 25.71
CA GLN A 450 -31.47 8.26 26.28
C GLN A 450 -32.73 7.39 26.03
N SER A 451 -33.80 7.98 25.51
CA SER A 451 -35.11 7.32 25.33
C SER A 451 -35.48 7.02 23.87
N ASN A 452 -34.62 7.34 22.90
CA ASN A 452 -34.93 7.21 21.47
C ASN A 452 -34.03 6.17 20.78
N VAL A 453 -34.61 5.14 20.19
CA VAL A 453 -33.88 4.09 19.45
C VAL A 453 -33.43 4.58 18.07
N ASP A 454 -34.23 5.42 17.41
CA ASP A 454 -33.89 6.03 16.11
C ASP A 454 -32.67 6.99 16.23
N PHE A 455 -32.41 7.48 17.44
CA PHE A 455 -31.23 8.29 17.75
C PHE A 455 -29.92 7.50 17.59
N LEU A 456 -29.89 6.21 17.95
CA LEU A 456 -28.68 5.39 17.85
C LEU A 456 -28.28 5.14 16.39
N ASP A 457 -29.26 4.85 15.53
CA ASP A 457 -29.01 4.73 14.09
C ASP A 457 -28.47 6.04 13.51
N THR A 458 -29.04 7.18 13.93
CA THR A 458 -28.62 8.51 13.48
C THR A 458 -27.17 8.80 13.90
N ILE A 459 -26.80 8.63 15.17
CA ILE A 459 -25.42 8.92 15.61
C ILE A 459 -24.38 7.97 15.02
N ILE A 460 -24.75 6.71 14.77
CA ILE A 460 -23.84 5.75 14.13
C ILE A 460 -23.58 6.16 12.68
N LEU A 461 -24.62 6.58 11.97
CA LEU A 461 -24.50 7.05 10.58
C LEU A 461 -23.73 8.37 10.50
N ASP A 462 -24.00 9.32 11.41
CA ASP A 462 -23.45 10.67 11.33
C ASP A 462 -22.02 10.78 11.89
N PHE A 463 -21.67 9.98 12.91
CA PHE A 463 -20.38 10.10 13.63
C PHE A 463 -19.51 8.83 13.58
N GLY A 464 -19.99 7.74 12.98
CA GLY A 464 -19.26 6.48 12.90
C GLY A 464 -17.94 6.59 12.13
N GLU A 465 -17.92 7.35 11.03
CA GLU A 465 -16.71 7.60 10.25
C GLU A 465 -15.67 8.38 11.05
N GLU A 466 -16.10 9.40 11.81
CA GLU A 466 -15.20 10.17 12.67
C GLU A 466 -14.60 9.29 13.78
N PHE A 467 -15.40 8.42 14.41
CA PHE A 467 -14.89 7.47 15.39
C PHE A 467 -13.86 6.51 14.80
N GLU A 468 -14.16 5.94 13.62
CA GLU A 468 -13.25 5.04 12.91
C GLU A 468 -11.91 5.73 12.65
N GLU A 469 -11.94 6.95 12.10
CA GLU A 469 -10.75 7.74 11.79
C GLU A 469 -9.83 7.93 13.00
N HIS A 470 -10.38 8.33 14.14
CA HIS A 470 -9.60 8.49 15.38
C HIS A 470 -8.98 7.17 15.85
N LEU A 471 -9.75 6.08 15.78
CA LEU A 471 -9.28 4.76 16.19
C LEU A 471 -8.19 4.21 15.26
N VAL A 472 -8.30 4.48 13.96
CA VAL A 472 -7.28 4.16 12.95
C VAL A 472 -5.96 4.87 13.24
N HIS A 473 -5.99 6.15 13.61
CA HIS A 473 -4.78 6.87 14.02
C HIS A 473 -4.12 6.30 15.26
N VAL A 474 -4.91 5.94 16.28
CA VAL A 474 -4.39 5.25 17.48
C VAL A 474 -3.76 3.92 17.08
N PHE A 475 -4.43 3.15 16.22
CA PHE A 475 -3.96 1.85 15.76
C PHE A 475 -2.64 1.96 14.98
N ASP A 476 -2.57 2.89 14.03
CA ASP A 476 -1.41 3.11 13.17
C ASP A 476 -0.19 3.55 13.98
N PHE A 477 -0.40 4.50 14.92
CA PHE A 477 0.62 4.95 15.85
C PHE A 477 1.21 3.80 16.70
N TRP A 478 0.35 2.96 17.26
CA TRP A 478 0.77 1.85 18.11
C TRP A 478 1.54 0.78 17.35
N TYR A 479 0.98 0.33 16.22
CA TYR A 479 1.45 -0.87 15.54
C TYR A 479 2.49 -0.60 14.48
N PHE A 480 2.26 0.42 13.66
CA PHE A 480 3.10 0.69 12.51
C PHE A 480 4.13 1.75 12.78
N PHE A 481 3.95 2.62 13.78
CA PHE A 481 4.96 3.60 14.22
C PHE A 481 5.68 3.22 15.51
N ASP A 482 5.35 2.09 16.13
CA ASP A 482 5.95 1.59 17.38
C ASP A 482 5.90 2.64 18.51
N ARG A 483 4.79 3.40 18.57
CA ARG A 483 4.57 4.48 19.54
C ARG A 483 5.63 5.58 19.52
N ASN A 484 6.41 5.69 18.43
CA ASN A 484 7.41 6.74 18.29
C ASN A 484 6.73 8.03 17.79
N TYR A 485 6.44 8.95 18.73
CA TYR A 485 5.71 10.19 18.44
C TYR A 485 6.41 11.05 17.39
N SER A 486 7.75 11.19 17.46
CA SER A 486 8.53 11.98 16.50
C SER A 486 8.39 11.48 15.07
N ARG A 487 8.51 10.16 14.86
CA ARG A 487 8.33 9.55 13.54
C ARG A 487 6.89 9.63 13.04
N TYR A 488 5.93 9.38 13.93
CA TYR A 488 4.51 9.41 13.59
C TYR A 488 4.08 10.81 13.13
N ILE A 489 4.35 11.82 13.96
CA ILE A 489 4.00 13.21 13.67
C ILE A 489 4.68 13.67 12.38
N THR A 490 5.99 13.44 12.25
CA THR A 490 6.73 13.83 11.04
C THR A 490 6.14 13.19 9.78
N ALA A 491 5.92 11.88 9.77
CA ALA A 491 5.45 11.18 8.58
C ALA A 491 4.02 11.58 8.20
N ILE A 492 3.10 11.58 9.17
CA ILE A 492 1.68 11.84 8.92
C ILE A 492 1.45 13.31 8.55
N TRP A 493 2.06 14.27 9.25
CA TRP A 493 1.86 15.68 8.94
C TRP A 493 2.49 16.11 7.61
N CYS A 494 3.68 15.60 7.26
CA CYS A 494 4.23 15.82 5.92
C CYS A 494 3.34 15.19 4.83
N SER A 495 2.74 14.03 5.09
CA SER A 495 1.76 13.42 4.15
C SER A 495 0.47 14.23 4.04
N TRP A 496 0.01 14.89 5.10
CA TRP A 496 -1.17 15.77 5.07
C TRP A 496 -0.90 17.13 4.44
N ALA A 497 0.35 17.61 4.54
CA ALA A 497 0.77 18.89 4.00
C ALA A 497 0.54 19.01 2.47
N VAL A 498 0.51 17.88 1.76
CA VAL A 498 0.25 17.86 0.31
C VAL A 498 -1.23 17.70 -0.04
N ILE A 499 -2.13 17.62 0.95
CA ILE A 499 -3.57 17.56 0.74
C ILE A 499 -4.11 18.98 0.50
N PRO A 500 -4.90 19.21 -0.56
CA PRO A 500 -5.53 20.51 -0.79
C PRO A 500 -6.41 20.96 0.40
N ASN A 501 -6.35 22.24 0.75
CA ASN A 501 -7.16 22.87 1.81
C ASN A 501 -6.91 22.33 3.23
N ILE A 502 -5.76 21.70 3.48
CA ILE A 502 -5.38 21.21 4.82
C ILE A 502 -5.42 22.31 5.89
N ALA A 503 -5.04 23.55 5.54
CA ALA A 503 -5.01 24.70 6.44
C ALA A 503 -6.38 25.01 7.09
N ALA A 504 -7.49 24.73 6.39
CA ALA A 504 -8.83 24.97 6.91
C ALA A 504 -9.27 23.96 7.99
N ARG A 505 -8.50 22.89 8.20
CA ARG A 505 -8.88 21.74 9.05
C ARG A 505 -7.83 21.41 10.11
N ILE A 506 -6.84 22.27 10.33
CA ILE A 506 -5.69 22.00 11.21
C ILE A 506 -6.11 21.50 12.58
N GLU A 507 -7.13 22.11 13.19
CA GLU A 507 -7.62 21.72 14.52
C GLU A 507 -8.10 20.27 14.58
N GLU A 508 -8.77 19.77 13.54
CA GLU A 508 -9.20 18.38 13.45
C GLU A 508 -7.99 17.43 13.43
N TYR A 509 -6.95 17.78 12.66
CA TYR A 509 -5.72 16.99 12.57
C TYR A 509 -4.89 17.04 13.85
N VAL A 510 -4.93 18.15 14.58
CA VAL A 510 -4.35 18.25 15.93
C VAL A 510 -5.07 17.33 16.90
N VAL A 511 -6.40 17.34 16.93
CA VAL A 511 -7.20 16.44 17.78
C VAL A 511 -6.90 14.97 17.45
N ARG A 512 -6.87 14.58 16.17
CA ARG A 512 -6.50 13.22 15.74
C ARG A 512 -5.10 12.81 16.23
N THR A 513 -4.13 13.71 16.10
CA THR A 513 -2.75 13.48 16.53
C THR A 513 -2.69 13.31 18.05
N LEU A 514 -3.30 14.21 18.81
CA LEU A 514 -3.29 14.17 20.27
C LEU A 514 -3.97 12.92 20.81
N ILE A 515 -5.07 12.44 20.21
CA ILE A 515 -5.72 11.19 20.60
C ILE A 515 -4.81 9.99 20.40
N ALA A 516 -4.09 9.94 19.26
CA ALA A 516 -3.10 8.90 19.01
C ALA A 516 -1.98 8.92 20.06
N LEU A 517 -1.36 10.06 20.33
CA LEU A 517 -0.28 10.18 21.33
C LEU A 517 -0.77 9.88 22.74
N SER A 518 -1.94 10.40 23.09
CA SER A 518 -2.60 10.19 24.37
C SER A 518 -2.81 8.73 24.71
N SER A 519 -3.05 7.90 23.70
CA SER A 519 -3.18 6.45 23.89
C SER A 519 -1.91 5.80 24.48
N ASN A 520 -0.73 6.40 24.32
CA ASN A 520 0.52 5.96 24.93
C ASN A 520 0.74 6.58 26.32
N ASN A 521 0.14 7.75 26.58
CA ASN A 521 0.32 8.51 27.82
C ASN A 521 -0.77 8.26 28.88
N VAL A 522 -1.72 7.35 28.63
CA VAL A 522 -2.88 7.04 29.51
C VAL A 522 -2.56 6.68 30.97
N THR A 523 -1.30 6.38 31.30
CA THR A 523 -0.85 6.07 32.68
C THR A 523 -0.35 7.31 33.43
N LYS A 524 -0.21 8.44 32.75
CA LYS A 524 0.23 9.73 33.30
C LYS A 524 -0.96 10.46 33.92
N THR A 525 -0.69 11.29 34.93
CA THR A 525 -1.72 12.12 35.58
C THR A 525 -2.28 13.15 34.60
N ASP A 526 -1.41 13.83 33.86
CA ASP A 526 -1.78 14.77 32.80
C ASP A 526 -1.44 14.19 31.41
N TRP A 527 -2.17 13.14 31.03
CA TRP A 527 -1.90 12.40 29.79
C TRP A 527 -2.09 13.24 28.52
N VAL A 528 -2.99 14.25 28.54
CA VAL A 528 -3.17 15.16 27.41
C VAL A 528 -2.02 16.18 27.37
N GLY A 529 -1.67 16.79 28.50
CA GLY A 529 -0.57 17.76 28.56
C GLY A 529 0.78 17.17 28.14
N GLU A 530 1.07 15.94 28.53
CA GLU A 530 2.27 15.21 28.06
C GLU A 530 2.24 15.02 26.53
N SER A 531 1.08 14.69 25.97
CA SER A 531 0.91 14.51 24.51
C SER A 531 1.04 15.83 23.74
N VAL A 532 0.57 16.94 24.32
CA VAL A 532 0.76 18.30 23.78
C VAL A 532 2.24 18.68 23.78
N ALA A 533 2.97 18.39 24.87
CA ALA A 533 4.41 18.66 24.97
C ALA A 533 5.22 17.83 23.95
N GLU A 534 4.89 16.55 23.76
CA GLU A 534 5.50 15.69 22.73
C GLU A 534 5.25 16.25 21.33
N MET A 535 4.03 16.71 21.04
CA MET A 535 3.67 17.30 19.75
C MET A 535 4.42 18.61 19.50
N LEU A 536 4.39 19.55 20.44
CA LEU A 536 5.12 20.83 20.36
C LEU A 536 6.60 20.63 20.08
N THR A 537 7.24 19.69 20.78
CA THR A 537 8.66 19.36 20.58
C THR A 537 8.96 19.02 19.11
N VAL A 538 8.12 18.18 18.50
CA VAL A 538 8.33 17.77 17.10
C VAL A 538 8.06 18.92 16.14
N PHE A 539 7.02 19.72 16.36
CA PHE A 539 6.73 20.85 15.48
C PHE A 539 7.81 21.94 15.52
N GLU A 540 8.40 22.20 16.69
CA GLU A 540 9.56 23.08 16.81
C GLU A 540 10.77 22.56 16.00
N GLU A 541 11.03 21.24 16.04
CA GLU A 541 12.06 20.61 15.21
C GLU A 541 11.75 20.73 13.71
N LEU A 542 10.51 20.49 13.30
CA LEU A 542 10.06 20.60 11.89
C LEU A 542 10.18 22.03 11.37
N LYS A 543 9.83 23.02 12.19
CA LYS A 543 10.00 24.45 11.91
C LYS A 543 11.48 24.82 11.76
N ALA A 544 12.32 24.38 12.71
CA ALA A 544 13.74 24.71 12.72
C ALA A 544 14.49 24.25 11.46
N ARG A 545 14.04 23.16 10.83
CA ARG A 545 14.63 22.59 9.61
C ARG A 545 13.89 22.95 8.32
N ASP A 546 12.84 23.77 8.37
CA ASP A 546 12.00 24.13 7.22
C ASP A 546 11.45 22.90 6.47
N ALA A 547 11.00 21.87 7.21
CA ALA A 547 10.49 20.62 6.63
C ALA A 547 8.95 20.57 6.52
N LEU A 548 8.23 21.50 7.15
CA LEU A 548 6.76 21.52 7.14
C LEU A 548 6.25 22.95 7.17
N HIS A 549 5.55 23.36 6.11
CA HIS A 549 5.02 24.72 5.98
C HIS A 549 3.87 25.05 6.96
N LEU A 550 3.22 24.03 7.55
CA LEU A 550 2.13 24.19 8.52
C LEU A 550 2.65 24.30 9.97
N ALA A 551 3.96 24.23 10.19
CA ALA A 551 4.49 24.10 11.55
C ALA A 551 4.18 25.30 12.44
N ASP A 552 4.23 26.52 11.89
CA ASP A 552 3.91 27.74 12.62
C ASP A 552 2.45 27.76 13.09
N GLU A 553 1.50 27.45 12.20
CA GLU A 553 0.07 27.46 12.50
C GLU A 553 -0.31 26.47 13.61
N VAL A 554 0.36 25.30 13.64
CA VAL A 554 0.16 24.29 14.69
C VAL A 554 0.77 24.72 16.01
N ILE A 555 1.97 25.31 16.00
CA ILE A 555 2.61 25.84 17.21
C ILE A 555 1.76 26.95 17.82
N ASP A 556 1.26 27.88 17.00
CA ASP A 556 0.40 28.97 17.45
C ASP A 556 -0.89 28.42 18.09
N LEU A 557 -1.49 27.38 17.48
CA LEU A 557 -2.67 26.70 18.03
C LEU A 557 -2.40 26.04 19.40
N LEU A 558 -1.24 25.41 19.56
CA LEU A 558 -0.88 24.68 20.79
C LEU A 558 -0.31 25.57 21.89
N THR A 559 0.00 26.84 21.59
CA THR A 559 0.54 27.82 22.56
C THR A 559 -0.48 28.89 22.97
N ASP A 560 -1.50 29.12 22.14
CA ASP A 560 -2.67 29.91 22.55
C ASP A 560 -3.49 29.16 23.59
N LYS A 561 -3.65 29.77 24.77
CA LYS A 561 -4.29 29.12 25.92
C LYS A 561 -5.77 28.81 25.68
N GLU A 562 -6.52 29.74 25.11
CA GLU A 562 -7.97 29.59 24.92
C GLU A 562 -8.26 28.47 23.91
N ARG A 563 -7.53 28.48 22.79
CA ARG A 563 -7.66 27.46 21.75
C ARG A 563 -7.15 26.09 22.22
N LEU A 564 -6.06 26.05 22.99
CA LEU A 564 -5.55 24.82 23.57
C LEU A 564 -6.57 24.20 24.54
N ASP A 565 -7.19 25.02 25.40
CA ASP A 565 -8.20 24.54 26.35
C ASP A 565 -9.40 23.91 25.61
N GLU A 566 -9.84 24.48 24.49
CA GLU A 566 -10.87 23.90 23.61
C GLU A 566 -10.43 22.55 23.02
N ILE A 567 -9.21 22.47 22.47
CA ILE A 567 -8.67 21.22 21.91
C ILE A 567 -8.57 20.12 22.97
N VAL A 568 -8.08 20.47 24.16
CA VAL A 568 -7.95 19.54 25.28
C VAL A 568 -9.34 18.99 25.66
N GLN A 569 -10.37 19.82 25.70
CA GLN A 569 -11.75 19.38 25.93
C GLN A 569 -12.23 18.41 24.85
N ARG A 570 -11.93 18.69 23.57
CA ARG A 570 -12.27 17.81 22.43
C ARG A 570 -11.57 16.45 22.52
N VAL A 571 -10.31 16.41 22.97
CA VAL A 571 -9.55 15.17 23.23
C VAL A 571 -10.16 14.39 24.40
N HIS A 572 -10.55 15.07 25.49
CA HIS A 572 -11.25 14.45 26.62
C HIS A 572 -12.61 13.85 26.23
N ALA A 573 -13.38 14.54 25.38
CA ALA A 573 -14.66 14.02 24.87
C ALA A 573 -14.49 12.68 24.14
N ARG A 574 -13.35 12.51 23.44
CA ARG A 574 -13.00 11.33 22.66
C ARG A 574 -12.20 10.27 23.44
N GLN A 575 -12.06 10.39 24.76
CA GLN A 575 -11.32 9.43 25.59
C GLN A 575 -11.81 7.97 25.42
N ASN A 576 -13.08 7.78 25.09
CA ASN A 576 -13.67 6.45 24.87
C ASN A 576 -13.12 5.74 23.62
N VAL A 577 -12.62 6.47 22.62
CA VAL A 577 -11.85 5.91 21.49
C VAL A 577 -10.60 5.20 22.01
N ILE A 578 -9.88 5.85 22.94
CA ILE A 578 -8.67 5.29 23.55
C ILE A 578 -9.03 4.06 24.39
N ARG A 579 -10.15 4.10 25.15
CA ARG A 579 -10.64 2.94 25.93
C ARG A 579 -10.96 1.74 25.03
N VAL A 580 -11.63 1.99 23.91
CA VAL A 580 -11.92 1.00 22.85
C VAL A 580 -10.64 0.37 22.33
N PHE A 581 -9.63 1.18 22.03
CA PHE A 581 -8.35 0.66 21.54
C PHE A 581 -7.69 -0.26 22.58
N HIS A 582 -7.52 0.20 23.82
CA HIS A 582 -6.86 -0.59 24.87
C HIS A 582 -7.64 -1.85 25.27
N SER A 583 -8.96 -1.85 25.09
CA SER A 583 -9.82 -2.99 25.44
C SER A 583 -9.92 -4.07 24.36
N ILE A 584 -9.83 -3.73 23.08
CA ILE A 584 -10.04 -4.71 21.99
C ILE A 584 -8.85 -4.83 21.05
N PHE A 585 -8.26 -3.70 20.67
CA PHE A 585 -7.30 -3.67 19.59
C PHE A 585 -5.89 -3.90 20.07
N LYS A 586 -5.56 -3.55 21.32
CA LYS A 586 -4.21 -3.61 21.87
C LYS A 586 -3.71 -5.07 22.05
N SER A 587 -2.52 -5.32 21.52
CA SER A 587 -1.82 -6.60 21.53
C SER A 587 -0.31 -6.33 21.49
N GLU A 588 0.38 -6.70 22.57
CA GLU A 588 1.84 -6.55 22.62
C GLU A 588 2.53 -7.64 21.77
N ILE A 589 1.87 -8.79 21.57
CA ILE A 589 2.38 -9.84 20.67
C ILE A 589 2.36 -9.37 19.21
N LEU A 590 1.26 -8.76 18.75
CA LEU A 590 1.16 -8.24 17.39
C LEU A 590 2.14 -7.07 17.16
N ALA A 591 2.24 -6.15 18.12
CA ALA A 591 3.22 -5.06 18.07
C ALA A 591 4.65 -5.62 17.98
N GLY A 592 4.97 -6.65 18.77
CA GLY A 592 6.24 -7.37 18.69
C GLY A 592 6.49 -7.97 17.30
N LYS A 593 5.50 -8.68 16.72
CA LYS A 593 5.60 -9.27 15.38
C LYS A 593 5.85 -8.23 14.29
N LEU A 594 5.22 -7.05 14.38
CA LEU A 594 5.40 -5.96 13.42
C LEU A 594 6.76 -5.25 13.58
N ALA A 595 7.33 -5.25 14.79
CA ALA A 595 8.66 -4.69 15.07
C ALA A 595 9.81 -5.69 14.78
N GLU A 596 9.54 -7.00 14.83
CA GLU A 596 10.52 -8.06 14.62
C GLU A 596 11.04 -8.13 13.17
N GLU A 597 12.26 -8.67 13.04
CA GLU A 597 12.86 -8.98 11.74
C GLU A 597 12.62 -10.46 11.42
N PRO A 598 11.74 -10.82 10.48
CA PRO A 598 11.55 -12.20 10.09
C PRO A 598 12.77 -12.67 9.28
N LEU A 599 13.71 -13.36 9.94
CA LEU A 599 14.85 -13.99 9.28
C LEU A 599 14.56 -15.48 9.05
N PRO A 600 14.74 -16.02 7.83
CA PRO A 600 14.55 -17.43 7.58
C PRO A 600 15.52 -18.28 8.43
N GLY A 601 14.97 -19.34 9.05
CA GLY A 601 15.74 -20.34 9.80
C GLY A 601 16.15 -19.94 11.22
N LYS A 602 15.89 -18.71 11.68
CA LYS A 602 16.06 -18.34 13.09
C LYS A 602 14.71 -18.38 13.80
N ARG A 603 14.56 -19.27 14.79
CA ARG A 603 13.43 -19.21 15.71
C ARG A 603 13.36 -17.79 16.31
N PRO A 604 12.16 -17.20 16.48
CA PRO A 604 12.03 -15.93 17.16
C PRO A 604 12.76 -16.04 18.51
N ALA A 605 13.67 -15.10 18.77
CA ALA A 605 14.45 -15.13 19.98
C ALA A 605 13.48 -15.15 21.16
N LYS A 606 13.53 -16.21 21.99
CA LYS A 606 12.77 -16.26 23.24
C LYS A 606 13.09 -14.98 24.01
N ARG A 607 12.09 -14.10 24.13
CA ARG A 607 12.07 -12.85 24.92
C ARG A 607 13.41 -12.56 25.59
N SER A 608 14.33 -11.96 24.83
CA SER A 608 15.52 -11.39 25.46
C SER A 608 15.09 -10.09 26.13
N ARG A 609 15.28 -10.02 27.45
CA ARG A 609 15.20 -8.79 28.24
C ARG A 609 16.22 -7.72 27.79
N ASP A 610 17.05 -7.99 26.78
CA ASP A 610 18.05 -7.09 26.21
C ASP A 610 17.60 -6.32 24.96
N LEU A 611 16.30 -6.22 24.65
CA LEU A 611 15.79 -5.28 23.63
C LEU A 611 16.05 -3.80 23.97
N LYS A 612 16.64 -3.50 25.12
CA LYS A 612 17.33 -2.23 25.38
C LYS A 612 18.76 -2.26 24.82
N LYS A 613 18.93 -2.01 23.52
CA LYS A 613 20.04 -1.21 22.92
C LYS A 613 20.08 -1.34 21.39
N GLY A 614 19.66 -0.27 20.72
CA GLY A 614 19.90 0.01 19.31
C GLY A 614 18.88 -0.63 18.37
N GLU A 615 18.07 0.19 17.70
CA GLU A 615 17.36 -0.24 16.50
C GLU A 615 18.37 -0.88 15.55
N GLN A 616 18.20 -2.18 15.27
CA GLN A 616 19.05 -2.86 14.32
C GLN A 616 18.79 -2.27 12.94
N LYS A 617 19.58 -1.29 12.53
CA LYS A 617 19.49 -0.64 11.22
C LYS A 617 19.92 -1.61 10.14
N TYR A 618 19.24 -1.57 9.01
CA TYR A 618 19.71 -2.21 7.80
C TYR A 618 20.97 -1.52 7.30
N ASN A 619 21.92 -2.27 6.77
CA ASN A 619 23.18 -1.76 6.24
C ASN A 619 23.18 -1.70 4.71
N PHE A 620 22.09 -1.24 4.10
CA PHE A 620 22.06 -1.01 2.66
C PHE A 620 22.66 0.34 2.34
N ARG A 621 23.46 0.39 1.26
CA ARG A 621 23.93 1.66 0.72
C ARG A 621 22.86 2.20 -0.20
N GLU A 622 22.38 3.40 0.08
CA GLU A 622 21.34 4.03 -0.73
C GLU A 622 21.73 4.12 -2.20
N ARG A 623 20.77 3.78 -3.06
CA ARG A 623 20.90 3.73 -4.53
C ARG A 623 21.84 2.64 -5.04
N GLU A 624 22.30 1.73 -4.18
CA GLU A 624 23.03 0.51 -4.56
C GLU A 624 22.12 -0.71 -4.40
N PHE A 625 22.03 -1.55 -5.43
CA PHE A 625 21.33 -2.82 -5.32
C PHE A 625 22.20 -3.86 -4.62
N SER A 626 21.55 -4.74 -3.88
CA SER A 626 22.19 -5.84 -3.16
C SER A 626 21.50 -7.15 -3.50
N VAL A 627 22.20 -8.27 -3.34
CA VAL A 627 21.58 -9.61 -3.29
C VAL A 627 21.06 -9.93 -1.89
N SER A 628 21.46 -9.15 -0.88
CA SER A 628 21.02 -9.33 0.51
C SER A 628 19.54 -8.98 0.65
N LYS A 629 18.80 -9.81 1.37
CA LYS A 629 17.37 -9.62 1.62
C LYS A 629 17.11 -8.98 2.99
N PHE A 630 15.91 -8.41 3.17
CA PHE A 630 15.38 -7.93 4.43
C PHE A 630 13.96 -8.48 4.66
N GLY A 631 13.59 -8.63 5.92
CA GLY A 631 12.35 -9.28 6.34
C GLY A 631 11.22 -8.30 6.64
N ASN A 632 11.52 -7.12 7.18
CA ASN A 632 10.51 -6.17 7.64
C ASN A 632 10.40 -4.96 6.71
N ALA A 633 9.30 -4.91 5.94
CA ALA A 633 9.02 -3.86 4.95
C ALA A 633 8.85 -2.48 5.57
N ILE A 634 8.14 -2.41 6.71
CA ILE A 634 7.83 -1.16 7.40
C ILE A 634 9.09 -0.55 7.98
N LYS A 635 9.93 -1.37 8.61
CA LYS A 635 11.24 -0.95 9.10
C LYS A 635 12.14 -0.46 7.98
N PHE A 636 12.09 -1.09 6.80
CA PHE A 636 12.88 -0.67 5.64
C PHE A 636 12.43 0.70 5.16
N LEU A 637 11.12 0.90 4.99
CA LEU A 637 10.54 2.18 4.60
C LEU A 637 10.85 3.28 5.62
N LYS A 638 10.66 3.04 6.93
CA LYS A 638 11.02 4.02 7.97
C LYS A 638 12.48 4.46 7.92
N GLN A 639 13.38 3.59 7.48
CA GLN A 639 14.80 3.90 7.41
C GLN A 639 15.19 4.62 6.10
N TYR A 640 14.56 4.28 4.98
CA TYR A 640 15.01 4.69 3.64
C TYR A 640 14.00 5.55 2.86
N ALA A 641 12.78 5.71 3.37
CA ALA A 641 11.70 6.53 2.82
C ALA A 641 11.25 7.60 3.84
N ALA A 642 12.25 8.31 4.36
CA ALA A 642 12.15 9.28 5.46
C ALA A 642 12.99 10.55 5.17
N ASP A 643 13.12 10.90 3.88
CA ASP A 643 13.82 12.12 3.48
C ASP A 643 12.87 13.32 3.53
N ASP A 644 13.43 14.52 3.74
CA ASP A 644 12.69 15.77 3.68
C ASP A 644 12.42 16.23 2.23
N LYS A 645 13.05 15.58 1.23
CA LYS A 645 12.93 15.97 -0.19
C LYS A 645 12.86 14.77 -1.11
N ALA A 646 11.99 14.87 -2.10
CA ALA A 646 11.84 13.89 -3.17
C ALA A 646 13.14 13.70 -3.97
N GLN A 647 13.52 12.45 -4.20
CA GLN A 647 14.65 12.07 -5.05
C GLN A 647 14.24 10.89 -5.94
N PRO A 648 13.91 11.12 -7.23
CA PRO A 648 13.37 10.07 -8.11
C PRO A 648 14.21 8.80 -8.20
N ASN A 649 15.53 8.91 -8.19
CA ASN A 649 16.41 7.74 -8.16
C ASN A 649 16.38 6.99 -6.82
N LYS A 650 16.33 7.69 -5.69
CA LYS A 650 16.16 7.01 -4.38
C LYS A 650 14.78 6.37 -4.27
N SER A 651 13.72 7.04 -4.75
CA SER A 651 12.37 6.49 -4.84
C SER A 651 12.32 5.21 -5.68
N ALA A 652 12.89 5.23 -6.89
CA ALA A 652 13.00 4.05 -7.74
C ALA A 652 13.79 2.91 -7.07
N TRP A 653 14.89 3.24 -6.40
CA TRP A 653 15.67 2.29 -5.63
C TRP A 653 14.86 1.64 -4.49
N VAL A 654 14.10 2.43 -3.71
CA VAL A 654 13.21 1.93 -2.64
C VAL A 654 12.20 0.93 -3.21
N LEU A 655 11.53 1.28 -4.31
CA LEU A 655 10.53 0.42 -4.97
C LEU A 655 11.15 -0.88 -5.49
N LEU A 656 12.32 -0.81 -6.12
CA LEU A 656 13.06 -1.98 -6.61
C LEU A 656 13.52 -2.90 -5.45
N MET A 657 14.00 -2.32 -4.35
CA MET A 657 14.37 -3.07 -3.15
C MET A 657 13.15 -3.78 -2.54
N LEU A 658 11.99 -3.13 -2.48
CA LEU A 658 10.75 -3.77 -2.02
C LEU A 658 10.29 -4.91 -2.94
N ALA A 659 10.48 -4.77 -4.24
CA ALA A 659 10.09 -5.80 -5.20
C ALA A 659 10.98 -7.06 -5.13
N PHE A 660 12.29 -6.89 -4.97
CA PHE A 660 13.29 -7.96 -5.14
C PHE A 660 14.02 -8.40 -3.86
N ASN A 661 14.17 -7.52 -2.88
CA ASN A 661 15.01 -7.76 -1.70
C ASN A 661 14.20 -8.11 -0.45
N MET A 662 12.88 -8.17 -0.52
CA MET A 662 12.06 -8.66 0.59
C MET A 662 12.12 -10.19 0.71
N TYR A 663 12.23 -10.70 1.93
CA TYR A 663 11.93 -12.11 2.21
C TYR A 663 10.45 -12.37 1.97
N ARG A 664 10.15 -13.40 1.18
CA ARG A 664 8.80 -13.85 0.94
C ARG A 664 8.50 -15.00 1.88
N SER A 665 7.66 -14.73 2.89
CA SER A 665 7.02 -15.71 3.77
C SER A 665 6.46 -16.93 3.02
N ARG A 666 5.91 -16.70 1.82
CA ARG A 666 5.19 -17.70 0.99
C ARG A 666 6.05 -18.44 -0.06
N GLU A 667 7.36 -18.23 -0.13
CA GLU A 667 8.26 -19.01 -1.03
C GLU A 667 8.81 -20.30 -0.38
N HIS A 668 8.39 -20.61 0.85
CA HIS A 668 8.85 -21.78 1.63
C HIS A 668 7.71 -22.73 2.02
N GLY A 669 6.57 -22.66 1.33
CA GLY A 669 5.42 -23.55 1.51
C GLY A 669 5.22 -24.46 0.31
#